data_AF-A0A974XYU1-F1
#
_entry.id   AF-A0A974XYU1-F1
#
_cell.length_a   1.000
_cell.length_b   1.000
_cell.length_c   1.000
_cell.angle_alpha   90.00
_cell.angle_beta   90.00
_cell.angle_gamma   90.00
#
_symmetry.space_group_name_H-M   'P 1'
#
loop_
_entity.id
_entity.type
_entity.pdbx_description
1 polymer ?
#
loop_
_entity_poly.entity_id
_entity_poly.type
_entity_poly.pdbx_seq_one_letter_code
_entity_poly.pdbx_strand_id
1 'polypeptide(L)'
;MKRIYRTPGLSGGFSLIEVMIAVVVLATGLLALAALQASITRASADAKTRGRVAAMLTARMDELRSSGYDNPMLDPGAGGLTTSTTDGCDGDATDWIDCARVQANLVRLDVNQTNQMWTSAVGAASFSQVNARPTTEGVPEFIRVTLNATWRTQDSGATDHTLAMTSEFSSLALRDSLLPPPPASNTPTGGPIVRTDNPAGPGVIPVAVGGGDATAASNPRPEVIGKNNNTTVVGTRFDVLTYSGITGPSVIQRRVETEVIKCQCRLGAGGANLPTIYQKSQWPAIWTGERYDLYTPSPAATPPGQGQNSGPKPNVDQSPYCMDCCRDHFDGTSTTHAKFDPERGGPHNHFTITNAGVLTQMAANDVDYVESCRLIRVDGFWRTAADMYSRQFGLLATETVNGKEAATGLPNNASPVPTVTNYQAFVKSYLEQITGSSGSPPTNAQAKFDETPRGLNEPADVDINLPNSQDFRYLHGRGLYLDFMEAKARAKITKILADTGPNGACPTGSDRAECILPFLPFTTINATELATWKASNTTILSVNSNNQLGSAPQQPSGGRTAGLKKGVADNNVKINMSNFGLAASSDPKFLNQLGVDDVDVAAQGTDTQVFDVGGTNAPPSSGDEFSVNIAGVTTQDPDTFYTVAGTDTGECLRASPVDPFRCATNTDAFSGGSVVISNYWIEQSITQSKVMTCGNKTGTFNVAVPTFYNYEVVSAKIGIANALTLSLGTPNGKITEKTTATFGPELIPGAVVTVTIQQEGSPVPATLASCKITGNNPGTISEIEWTRPWTQP
;
A
#
# COMPACT_ATOMS: atom_id res chain seq x y z
N MET A 1 -49.23 55.22 -22.41
CA MET A 1 -50.32 54.88 -23.35
C MET A 1 -49.76 54.68 -24.75
N LYS A 2 -49.78 53.45 -25.27
CA LYS A 2 -49.75 53.16 -26.71
C LYS A 2 -50.42 51.80 -26.92
N ARG A 3 -51.72 51.84 -27.25
CA ARG A 3 -52.51 50.65 -27.64
C ARG A 3 -52.10 50.29 -29.06
N ILE A 4 -51.61 49.07 -29.27
CA ILE A 4 -51.50 48.46 -30.59
C ILE A 4 -52.44 47.25 -30.60
N TYR A 5 -53.38 47.27 -31.54
CA TYR A 5 -54.44 46.29 -31.76
C TYR A 5 -53.85 44.91 -32.12
N ARG A 6 -54.31 43.85 -31.46
CA ARG A 6 -54.19 42.48 -31.99
C ARG A 6 -55.33 42.23 -32.96
N THR A 7 -55.01 42.07 -34.23
CA THR A 7 -55.90 41.41 -35.21
C THR A 7 -55.92 39.90 -34.94
N PRO A 8 -57.07 39.23 -35.03
CA PRO A 8 -57.14 37.77 -34.94
C PRO A 8 -56.53 37.18 -36.21
N GLY A 9 -55.39 36.50 -36.06
CA GLY A 9 -54.84 35.67 -37.13
C GLY A 9 -55.78 34.50 -37.38
N LEU A 10 -56.31 34.44 -38.60
CA LEU A 10 -57.12 33.34 -39.11
C LEU A 10 -56.39 32.01 -38.87
N SER A 11 -57.05 31.07 -38.21
CA SER A 11 -56.67 29.66 -38.23
C SER A 11 -56.81 29.16 -39.66
N GLY A 12 -55.74 29.24 -40.46
CA GLY A 12 -55.68 28.61 -41.77
C GLY A 12 -55.81 27.10 -41.58
N GLY A 13 -56.97 26.54 -41.94
CA GLY A 13 -57.11 25.10 -42.05
C GLY A 13 -56.11 24.57 -43.07
N PHE A 14 -55.43 23.47 -42.74
CA PHE A 14 -54.45 22.84 -43.62
C PHE A 14 -55.07 22.53 -44.99
N SER A 15 -54.38 22.94 -46.05
CA SER A 15 -54.80 22.58 -47.41
C SER A 15 -54.62 21.08 -47.63
N LEU A 16 -55.51 20.45 -48.39
CA LEU A 16 -55.44 19.01 -48.68
C LEU A 16 -54.10 18.61 -49.32
N ILE A 17 -53.46 19.52 -50.07
CA ILE A 17 -52.14 19.30 -50.66
C ILE A 17 -51.01 19.26 -49.62
N GLU A 18 -51.16 20.01 -48.53
CA GLU A 18 -50.18 20.10 -47.44
C GLU A 18 -50.22 18.81 -46.61
N VAL A 19 -51.41 18.26 -46.39
CA VAL A 19 -51.61 16.95 -45.77
C VAL A 19 -51.04 15.83 -46.65
N MET A 20 -51.24 15.87 -47.97
CA MET A 20 -50.65 14.87 -48.87
C MET A 20 -49.11 14.92 -48.88
N ILE A 21 -48.50 16.11 -48.92
CA ILE A 21 -47.04 16.26 -48.84
C ILE A 21 -46.53 15.74 -47.49
N ALA A 22 -47.21 16.07 -46.38
CA ALA A 22 -46.84 15.57 -45.06
C ALA A 22 -46.89 14.03 -44.98
N VAL A 23 -47.91 13.39 -45.57
CA VAL A 23 -48.02 11.92 -45.62
C VAL A 23 -46.90 11.29 -46.45
N VAL A 24 -46.52 11.89 -47.59
CA VAL A 24 -45.41 11.38 -48.42
C VAL A 24 -44.07 11.53 -47.71
N VAL A 25 -43.81 12.66 -47.06
CA VAL A 25 -42.58 12.88 -46.28
C VAL A 25 -42.54 11.93 -45.07
N LEU A 26 -43.66 11.74 -44.39
CA LEU A 26 -43.76 10.77 -43.28
C LEU A 26 -43.53 9.33 -43.76
N ALA A 27 -44.15 8.93 -44.88
CA ALA A 27 -44.01 7.58 -45.43
C ALA A 27 -42.56 7.30 -45.87
N THR A 28 -41.91 8.24 -46.55
CA THR A 28 -40.50 8.11 -46.94
C THR A 28 -39.56 8.10 -45.73
N GLY A 29 -39.81 8.93 -44.71
CA GLY A 29 -39.08 8.94 -43.44
C GLY A 29 -39.20 7.62 -42.67
N LEU A 30 -40.40 7.03 -42.61
CA LEU A 30 -40.64 5.73 -41.97
C LEU A 30 -39.97 4.59 -42.74
N LEU A 31 -39.96 4.64 -44.08
CA LEU A 31 -39.27 3.64 -44.90
C LEU A 31 -37.74 3.70 -44.72
N ALA A 32 -37.18 4.91 -44.65
CA ALA A 32 -35.75 5.12 -44.40
C ALA A 32 -35.34 4.66 -43.00
N LEU A 33 -36.18 4.91 -41.98
CA LEU A 33 -35.95 4.44 -40.62
C LEU A 33 -35.97 2.91 -40.54
N ALA A 34 -36.91 2.24 -41.21
CA ALA A 34 -36.97 0.78 -41.27
C ALA A 34 -35.73 0.18 -41.98
N ALA A 35 -35.29 0.78 -43.08
CA ALA A 35 -34.07 0.37 -43.77
C ALA A 35 -32.81 0.54 -42.89
N LEU A 36 -32.73 1.65 -42.14
CA LEU A 36 -31.65 1.89 -41.18
C LEU A 36 -31.67 0.86 -40.04
N GLN A 37 -32.83 0.60 -39.44
CA GLN A 37 -33.00 -0.41 -38.38
C GLN A 37 -32.58 -1.80 -38.86
N ALA A 38 -32.99 -2.21 -40.06
CA ALA A 38 -32.56 -3.48 -40.65
C ALA A 38 -31.05 -3.53 -40.92
N SER A 39 -30.44 -2.41 -41.34
CA SER A 39 -29.00 -2.33 -41.56
C SER A 39 -28.20 -2.47 -40.26
N ILE A 40 -28.65 -1.83 -39.18
CA ILE A 40 -28.02 -1.92 -37.84
C ILE A 40 -28.15 -3.33 -37.29
N THR A 41 -29.33 -3.97 -37.37
CA THR A 41 -29.51 -5.35 -36.91
C THR A 41 -28.61 -6.34 -37.65
N ARG A 42 -28.46 -6.19 -38.98
CA ARG A 42 -27.53 -7.02 -39.77
C ARG A 42 -26.07 -6.75 -39.42
N ALA A 43 -25.69 -5.49 -39.23
CA ALA A 43 -24.34 -5.12 -38.81
C ALA A 43 -24.00 -5.66 -37.40
N SER A 44 -24.96 -5.64 -36.47
CA SER A 44 -24.80 -6.23 -35.13
C SER A 44 -24.68 -7.76 -35.18
N ALA A 45 -25.44 -8.42 -36.07
CA ALA A 45 -25.32 -9.86 -36.28
C ALA A 45 -23.95 -10.25 -36.88
N ASP A 46 -23.49 -9.54 -37.92
CA ASP A 46 -22.16 -9.77 -38.52
C ASP A 46 -21.03 -9.51 -37.51
N ALA A 47 -21.13 -8.45 -36.72
CA ALA A 47 -20.16 -8.15 -35.66
C ALA A 47 -20.09 -9.26 -34.59
N LYS A 48 -21.24 -9.82 -34.20
CA LYS A 48 -21.31 -10.96 -33.27
C LYS A 48 -20.65 -12.20 -33.85
N THR A 49 -20.93 -12.53 -35.11
CA THR A 49 -20.33 -13.67 -35.81
C THR A 49 -18.81 -13.52 -35.92
N ARG A 50 -18.31 -12.35 -36.36
CA ARG A 50 -16.87 -12.06 -36.41
C ARG A 50 -16.21 -12.16 -35.04
N GLY A 51 -16.85 -11.63 -33.99
CA GLY A 51 -16.35 -11.72 -32.62
C GLY A 51 -16.22 -13.16 -32.11
N ARG A 52 -17.15 -14.04 -32.49
CA ARG A 52 -17.08 -15.48 -32.15
C ARG A 52 -15.93 -16.20 -32.87
N VAL A 53 -15.78 -15.96 -34.18
CA VAL A 53 -14.67 -16.54 -34.96
C VAL A 53 -13.31 -16.02 -34.44
N ALA A 54 -13.21 -14.73 -34.12
CA ALA A 54 -12.00 -14.15 -33.53
C ALA A 54 -11.64 -14.75 -32.17
N ALA A 55 -12.63 -14.97 -31.30
CA ALA A 55 -12.41 -15.59 -29.99
C ALA A 55 -11.93 -17.04 -30.13
N MET A 56 -12.50 -17.79 -31.07
CA MET A 56 -12.05 -19.15 -31.39
C MET A 56 -10.60 -19.17 -31.89
N LEU A 57 -10.26 -18.30 -32.85
CA LEU A 57 -8.89 -18.21 -33.38
C LEU A 57 -7.89 -17.86 -32.27
N THR A 58 -8.29 -16.98 -31.36
CA THR A 58 -7.48 -16.62 -30.18
C THR A 58 -7.25 -17.83 -29.28
N ALA A 59 -8.31 -18.56 -28.93
CA ALA A 59 -8.21 -19.77 -28.11
C ALA A 59 -7.32 -20.85 -28.75
N ARG A 60 -7.43 -21.05 -30.07
CA ARG A 60 -6.56 -21.98 -30.79
C ARG A 60 -5.10 -21.51 -30.81
N MET A 61 -4.86 -20.22 -30.99
CA MET A 61 -3.51 -19.65 -30.91
C MET A 61 -2.89 -19.82 -29.52
N ASP A 62 -3.70 -19.67 -28.46
CA ASP A 62 -3.27 -19.87 -27.08
C ASP A 62 -3.03 -21.35 -26.74
N GLU A 63 -3.81 -22.28 -27.29
CA GLU A 63 -3.56 -23.71 -27.19
C GLU A 63 -2.20 -24.06 -27.80
N LEU A 64 -1.94 -23.62 -29.04
CA LEU A 64 -0.65 -23.78 -29.71
C LEU A 64 0.50 -23.19 -28.88
N ARG A 65 0.26 -22.07 -28.18
CA ARG A 65 1.27 -21.43 -27.31
C ARG A 65 1.52 -22.25 -26.05
N SER A 66 0.47 -22.72 -25.40
CA SER A 66 0.54 -23.51 -24.17
C SER A 66 1.21 -24.88 -24.36
N SER A 67 1.20 -25.40 -25.60
CA SER A 67 1.76 -26.70 -25.93
C SER A 67 3.30 -26.75 -25.99
N GLY A 68 3.95 -25.59 -25.84
CA GLY A 68 5.40 -25.44 -25.86
C GLY A 68 5.96 -25.30 -27.28
N TYR A 69 7.13 -24.65 -27.38
CA TYR A 69 7.76 -24.38 -28.67
C TYR A 69 8.09 -25.66 -29.44
N ASP A 70 8.57 -26.70 -28.75
CA ASP A 70 8.97 -27.98 -29.35
C ASP A 70 7.78 -28.89 -29.74
N ASN A 71 6.55 -28.37 -29.73
CA ASN A 71 5.40 -29.13 -30.21
C ASN A 71 5.50 -29.38 -31.73
N PRO A 72 5.41 -30.64 -32.19
CA PRO A 72 5.35 -30.98 -33.62
C PRO A 72 4.26 -30.24 -34.42
N MET A 73 3.18 -29.78 -33.78
CA MET A 73 2.14 -28.95 -34.43
C MET A 73 2.61 -27.55 -34.85
N LEU A 74 3.78 -27.11 -34.40
CA LEU A 74 4.41 -25.85 -34.79
C LEU A 74 5.44 -26.02 -35.91
N ASP A 75 5.85 -27.24 -36.25
CA ASP A 75 6.90 -27.46 -37.26
C ASP A 75 6.50 -26.91 -38.64
N PRO A 76 7.47 -26.51 -39.48
CA PRO A 76 7.21 -26.14 -40.87
C PRO A 76 6.48 -27.25 -41.63
N GLY A 77 5.30 -26.92 -42.18
CA GLY A 77 4.45 -27.91 -42.85
C GLY A 77 3.55 -28.73 -41.91
N ALA A 78 3.67 -28.55 -40.59
CA ALA A 78 2.64 -28.99 -39.65
C ALA A 78 1.44 -28.03 -39.69
N GLY A 79 0.25 -28.55 -39.40
CA GLY A 79 -1.02 -27.85 -39.62
C GLY A 79 -1.62 -28.15 -41.00
N GLY A 80 -2.63 -27.38 -41.40
CA GLY A 80 -3.35 -27.56 -42.66
C GLY A 80 -4.74 -26.94 -42.62
N LEU A 81 -5.54 -27.27 -43.64
CA LEU A 81 -6.94 -26.89 -43.69
C LEU A 81 -7.75 -27.78 -42.73
N THR A 82 -8.32 -27.17 -41.70
CA THR A 82 -9.35 -27.78 -40.88
C THR A 82 -10.70 -27.22 -41.29
N THR A 83 -11.63 -28.08 -41.67
CA THR A 83 -13.01 -27.72 -42.03
C THR A 83 -13.93 -28.18 -40.91
N SER A 84 -14.80 -27.29 -40.46
CA SER A 84 -15.83 -27.62 -39.47
C SER A 84 -16.76 -28.72 -39.97
N THR A 85 -17.11 -29.65 -39.11
CA THR A 85 -18.10 -30.70 -39.37
C THR A 85 -19.51 -30.26 -38.97
N THR A 86 -20.49 -31.14 -39.19
CA THR A 86 -21.86 -30.95 -38.69
C THR A 86 -22.00 -31.28 -37.21
N ASP A 87 -20.95 -31.79 -36.57
CA ASP A 87 -20.97 -32.21 -35.18
C ASP A 87 -21.03 -31.00 -34.22
N GLY A 88 -21.33 -31.31 -32.95
CA GLY A 88 -21.61 -30.35 -31.89
C GLY A 88 -20.38 -30.01 -31.06
N CYS A 89 -20.59 -29.72 -29.78
CA CYS A 89 -19.52 -29.64 -28.77
C CYS A 89 -19.54 -30.94 -27.97
N ASP A 90 -18.85 -31.98 -28.44
CA ASP A 90 -18.96 -33.34 -27.90
C ASP A 90 -17.65 -33.90 -27.31
N GLY A 91 -16.60 -33.10 -27.29
CA GLY A 91 -15.31 -33.38 -26.65
C GLY A 91 -14.26 -33.94 -27.60
N ASP A 92 -14.47 -33.89 -28.92
CA ASP A 92 -13.52 -34.39 -29.90
C ASP A 92 -12.38 -33.39 -30.23
N ALA A 93 -11.49 -33.77 -31.16
CA ALA A 93 -10.34 -32.94 -31.54
C ALA A 93 -10.71 -31.75 -32.46
N THR A 94 -11.94 -31.71 -32.98
CA THR A 94 -12.49 -30.69 -33.88
C THR A 94 -13.49 -29.76 -33.20
N ASP A 95 -13.85 -30.01 -31.95
CA ASP A 95 -14.72 -29.18 -31.10
C ASP A 95 -14.39 -27.69 -31.14
N TRP A 96 -13.10 -27.33 -31.15
CA TRP A 96 -12.67 -25.92 -31.15
C TRP A 96 -13.20 -25.15 -32.37
N ILE A 97 -13.37 -25.80 -33.53
CA ILE A 97 -13.93 -25.19 -34.74
C ILE A 97 -15.45 -25.47 -34.88
N ASP A 98 -15.92 -26.63 -34.45
CA ASP A 98 -17.32 -27.05 -34.59
C ASP A 98 -18.26 -26.30 -33.63
N CYS A 99 -17.83 -26.11 -32.38
CA CYS A 99 -18.54 -25.26 -31.43
C CYS A 99 -18.69 -23.83 -31.95
N ALA A 100 -17.63 -23.27 -32.54
CA ALA A 100 -17.65 -21.91 -33.07
C ALA A 100 -18.63 -21.80 -34.25
N ARG A 101 -18.68 -22.82 -35.13
CA ARG A 101 -19.64 -22.89 -36.23
C ARG A 101 -21.08 -22.87 -35.73
N VAL A 102 -21.43 -23.77 -34.80
CA VAL A 102 -22.79 -23.90 -34.25
C VAL A 102 -23.20 -22.62 -33.52
N GLN A 103 -22.34 -22.10 -32.64
CA GLN A 103 -22.63 -20.91 -31.83
C GLN A 103 -22.77 -19.63 -32.66
N ALA A 104 -22.09 -19.55 -33.80
CA ALA A 104 -22.16 -18.40 -34.71
C ALA A 104 -23.18 -18.61 -35.86
N ASN A 105 -23.93 -19.71 -35.84
CA ASN A 105 -24.91 -20.10 -36.86
C ASN A 105 -24.34 -20.07 -38.29
N LEU A 106 -23.19 -20.73 -38.48
CA LEU A 106 -22.45 -20.77 -39.74
C LEU A 106 -22.78 -22.02 -40.56
N VAL A 107 -22.86 -21.83 -41.89
CA VAL A 107 -23.04 -22.92 -42.86
C VAL A 107 -21.73 -23.69 -43.04
N ARG A 108 -20.61 -22.97 -43.03
CA ARG A 108 -19.27 -23.54 -43.11
C ARG A 108 -18.29 -22.62 -42.39
N LEU A 109 -17.31 -23.21 -41.69
CA LEU A 109 -16.16 -22.52 -41.14
C LEU A 109 -14.91 -23.35 -41.43
N ASP A 110 -13.90 -22.71 -42.00
CA ASP A 110 -12.62 -23.31 -42.34
C ASP A 110 -11.51 -22.52 -41.70
N VAL A 111 -10.47 -23.19 -41.22
CA VAL A 111 -9.26 -22.55 -40.73
C VAL A 111 -8.08 -23.19 -41.42
N ASN A 112 -7.31 -22.41 -42.17
CA ASN A 112 -6.03 -22.84 -42.70
C ASN A 112 -4.91 -22.38 -41.78
N GLN A 113 -4.19 -23.33 -41.17
CA GLN A 113 -2.99 -23.04 -40.38
C GLN A 113 -1.74 -23.15 -41.27
N THR A 114 -0.93 -22.10 -41.29
CA THR A 114 0.39 -22.10 -41.94
C THR A 114 1.49 -21.74 -40.96
N ASN A 115 2.51 -22.59 -40.88
CA ASN A 115 3.68 -22.40 -40.02
C ASN A 115 4.90 -22.09 -40.89
N GLN A 116 5.60 -21.00 -40.61
CA GLN A 116 6.84 -20.61 -41.28
C GLN A 116 7.95 -20.44 -40.26
N MET A 117 9.04 -21.20 -40.40
CA MET A 117 10.19 -21.08 -39.50
C MET A 117 11.23 -20.12 -40.05
N TRP A 118 11.82 -19.34 -39.17
CA TRP A 118 12.79 -18.29 -39.45
C TRP A 118 14.00 -18.48 -38.55
N THR A 119 15.20 -18.41 -39.12
CA THR A 119 16.45 -18.60 -38.38
C THR A 119 17.47 -17.55 -38.81
N SER A 120 18.46 -17.29 -37.95
CA SER A 120 19.58 -16.38 -38.23
C SER A 120 20.88 -16.97 -37.71
N ALA A 121 22.01 -16.69 -38.38
CA ALA A 121 23.31 -16.98 -37.77
C ALA A 121 23.52 -16.12 -36.50
N VAL A 122 24.30 -16.63 -35.55
CA VAL A 122 24.65 -15.90 -34.32
C VAL A 122 25.37 -14.60 -34.70
N GLY A 123 24.80 -13.44 -34.36
CA GLY A 123 25.34 -12.12 -34.70
C GLY A 123 24.96 -11.59 -36.09
N ALA A 124 24.14 -12.30 -36.87
CA ALA A 124 23.64 -11.78 -38.16
C ALA A 124 22.45 -10.82 -37.98
N ALA A 125 22.29 -9.90 -38.94
CA ALA A 125 21.34 -8.79 -38.88
C ALA A 125 19.95 -9.10 -39.45
N SER A 126 19.71 -10.32 -39.95
CA SER A 126 18.46 -10.69 -40.63
C SER A 126 18.12 -12.16 -40.47
N PHE A 127 16.83 -12.45 -40.29
CA PHE A 127 16.30 -13.80 -40.31
C PHE A 127 15.94 -14.24 -41.73
N SER A 128 16.19 -15.51 -42.05
CA SER A 128 15.79 -16.16 -43.29
C SER A 128 14.85 -17.33 -43.00
N GLN A 129 13.85 -17.52 -43.87
CA GLN A 129 12.92 -18.64 -43.74
C GLN A 129 13.63 -19.98 -44.02
N VAL A 130 13.32 -20.99 -43.23
CA VAL A 130 13.79 -22.38 -43.39
C VAL A 130 12.63 -23.36 -43.36
N ASN A 131 12.85 -24.56 -43.91
CA ASN A 131 11.82 -25.60 -44.05
C ASN A 131 11.92 -26.71 -42.99
N ALA A 132 12.80 -26.58 -42.00
CA ALA A 132 12.98 -27.53 -40.91
C ALA A 132 13.65 -26.85 -39.71
N ARG A 133 13.47 -27.43 -38.52
CA ARG A 133 14.18 -27.01 -37.31
C ARG A 133 15.70 -27.10 -37.46
N PRO A 134 16.45 -26.07 -37.05
CA PRO A 134 17.88 -26.18 -36.81
C PRO A 134 18.20 -27.33 -35.86
N THR A 135 19.22 -28.10 -36.19
CA THR A 135 19.77 -29.13 -35.29
C THR A 135 20.87 -28.60 -34.37
N THR A 136 21.27 -27.34 -34.56
CA THR A 136 22.33 -26.67 -33.80
C THR A 136 21.71 -25.85 -32.67
N GLU A 137 22.09 -26.15 -31.43
CA GLU A 137 21.64 -25.42 -30.25
C GLU A 137 22.20 -23.97 -30.24
N GLY A 138 21.39 -22.99 -29.82
CA GLY A 138 21.80 -21.59 -29.68
C GLY A 138 21.70 -20.72 -30.94
N VAL A 139 21.08 -21.21 -32.01
CA VAL A 139 20.76 -20.42 -33.21
C VAL A 139 19.49 -19.59 -32.95
N PRO A 140 19.49 -18.26 -33.15
CA PRO A 140 18.27 -17.46 -33.07
C PRO A 140 17.21 -17.96 -34.06
N GLU A 141 16.02 -18.27 -33.54
CA GLU A 141 14.94 -18.86 -34.33
C GLU A 141 13.55 -18.49 -33.80
N PHE A 142 12.57 -18.47 -34.71
CA PHE A 142 11.15 -18.38 -34.38
C PHE A 142 10.29 -19.01 -35.48
N ILE A 143 9.06 -19.35 -35.14
CA ILE A 143 8.02 -19.90 -36.00
C ILE A 143 6.89 -18.88 -36.05
N ARG A 144 6.54 -18.41 -37.24
CA ARG A 144 5.35 -17.60 -37.48
C ARG A 144 4.19 -18.51 -37.85
N VAL A 145 3.17 -18.56 -37.01
CA VAL A 145 1.91 -19.26 -37.28
C VAL A 145 0.88 -18.25 -37.75
N THR A 146 0.22 -18.54 -38.85
CA THR A 146 -0.94 -17.79 -39.34
C THR A 146 -2.14 -18.72 -39.40
N LEU A 147 -3.23 -18.33 -38.74
CA LEU A 147 -4.54 -18.97 -38.84
C LEU A 147 -5.42 -18.10 -39.72
N ASN A 148 -5.85 -18.63 -40.86
CA ASN A 148 -6.76 -17.94 -41.77
C ASN A 148 -8.14 -18.61 -41.74
N ALA A 149 -9.08 -18.00 -41.04
CA ALA A 149 -10.47 -18.43 -41.00
C ALA A 149 -11.24 -17.95 -42.24
N THR A 150 -12.05 -18.82 -42.83
CA THR A 150 -13.01 -18.51 -43.89
C THR A 150 -14.36 -19.07 -43.52
N TRP A 151 -15.44 -18.28 -43.58
CA TRP A 151 -16.78 -18.77 -43.23
C TRP A 151 -17.90 -18.17 -44.06
N ARG A 152 -19.03 -18.88 -44.07
CA ARG A 152 -20.27 -18.45 -44.73
C ARG A 152 -21.44 -18.47 -43.76
N THR A 153 -22.19 -17.36 -43.72
CA THR A 153 -23.41 -17.24 -42.91
C THR A 153 -24.63 -17.77 -43.68
N GLN A 154 -25.72 -18.05 -42.97
CA GLN A 154 -26.95 -18.59 -43.57
C GLN A 154 -27.73 -17.56 -44.40
N ASP A 155 -27.50 -16.26 -44.16
CA ASP A 155 -28.33 -15.16 -44.65
C ASP A 155 -27.69 -14.28 -45.74
N SER A 156 -26.47 -14.60 -46.21
CA SER A 156 -25.78 -13.81 -47.24
C SER A 156 -25.59 -14.61 -48.53
N GLY A 157 -25.89 -14.00 -49.67
CA GLY A 157 -25.69 -14.62 -50.97
C GLY A 157 -24.22 -14.96 -51.19
N ALA A 158 -23.87 -16.24 -51.10
CA ALA A 158 -22.64 -16.89 -51.59
C ALA A 158 -21.28 -16.17 -51.37
N THR A 159 -21.15 -15.22 -50.45
CA THR A 159 -19.89 -14.54 -50.16
C THR A 159 -19.21 -15.13 -48.93
N ASP A 160 -17.95 -15.50 -49.10
CA ASP A 160 -17.10 -15.97 -48.00
C ASP A 160 -16.50 -14.78 -47.25
N HIS A 161 -16.53 -14.85 -45.93
CA HIS A 161 -15.88 -13.92 -45.02
C HIS A 161 -14.55 -14.49 -44.56
N THR A 162 -13.53 -13.65 -44.41
CA THR A 162 -12.19 -14.08 -43.98
C THR A 162 -11.70 -13.31 -42.77
N LEU A 163 -10.98 -13.98 -41.87
CA LEU A 163 -10.27 -13.38 -40.74
C LEU A 163 -8.94 -14.10 -40.54
N ALA A 164 -7.84 -13.36 -40.59
CA ALA A 164 -6.51 -13.91 -40.34
C ALA A 164 -5.99 -13.45 -38.97
N MET A 165 -5.36 -14.36 -38.23
CA MET A 165 -4.61 -14.08 -37.02
C MET A 165 -3.20 -14.64 -37.18
N THR A 166 -2.19 -13.80 -36.98
CA THR A 166 -0.77 -14.21 -37.06
C THR A 166 -0.11 -14.02 -35.72
N SER A 167 0.69 -14.99 -35.31
CA SER A 167 1.49 -14.93 -34.08
C SER A 167 2.85 -15.57 -34.32
N GLU A 168 3.85 -15.11 -33.57
CA GLU A 168 5.21 -15.66 -33.59
C GLU A 168 5.47 -16.44 -32.29
N PHE A 169 6.14 -17.58 -32.43
CA PHE A 169 6.47 -18.55 -31.40
C PHE A 169 7.98 -18.74 -31.47
N SER A 170 8.69 -18.69 -30.36
CA SER A 170 10.14 -18.90 -30.36
C SER A 170 10.51 -19.89 -29.25
N SER A 171 11.64 -20.59 -29.40
CA SER A 171 12.27 -21.34 -28.29
C SER A 171 12.60 -20.41 -27.14
N LEU A 172 12.77 -19.12 -27.45
CA LEU A 172 12.60 -18.04 -26.51
C LEU A 172 11.11 -17.95 -26.17
N ALA A 173 10.67 -18.63 -25.11
CA ALA A 173 9.34 -18.35 -24.54
C ALA A 173 9.22 -16.85 -24.24
N LEU A 174 7.99 -16.35 -24.01
CA LEU A 174 7.76 -14.98 -23.61
C LEU A 174 8.43 -14.78 -22.24
N ARG A 175 9.71 -14.41 -22.28
CA ARG A 175 10.55 -14.17 -21.11
C ARG A 175 9.81 -13.14 -20.26
N ASP A 176 9.89 -13.26 -18.93
CA ASP A 176 9.62 -12.14 -18.01
C ASP A 176 10.17 -10.88 -18.65
N SER A 177 9.29 -9.99 -19.13
CA SER A 177 9.57 -9.06 -20.25
C SER A 177 11.03 -8.62 -20.35
N LEU A 178 11.83 -9.42 -21.08
CA LEU A 178 13.26 -9.15 -21.21
C LEU A 178 13.42 -8.23 -22.39
N LEU A 179 13.60 -6.94 -22.15
CA LEU A 179 13.75 -5.99 -23.24
C LEU A 179 15.15 -6.19 -23.81
N PRO A 180 15.29 -6.42 -25.12
CA PRO A 180 16.60 -6.65 -25.71
C PRO A 180 17.54 -5.47 -25.38
N PRO A 181 18.73 -5.71 -24.80
CA PRO A 181 19.72 -4.66 -24.68
C PRO A 181 20.10 -4.17 -26.08
N PRO A 182 20.36 -2.86 -26.26
CA PRO A 182 20.76 -2.35 -27.57
C PRO A 182 22.09 -2.97 -27.99
N PRO A 183 22.27 -3.34 -29.27
CA PRO A 183 23.58 -3.67 -29.80
C PRO A 183 24.52 -2.46 -29.64
N ALA A 184 25.80 -2.72 -29.35
CA ALA A 184 26.84 -1.71 -29.15
C ALA A 184 27.22 -0.90 -30.42
N SER A 185 26.35 -0.84 -31.42
CA SER A 185 26.58 -0.13 -32.68
C SER A 185 25.49 0.91 -32.90
N ASN A 186 25.91 2.08 -33.38
CA ASN A 186 25.18 3.34 -33.47
C ASN A 186 24.03 3.35 -34.51
N THR A 187 23.38 2.20 -34.73
CA THR A 187 22.34 2.00 -35.73
C THR A 187 21.03 1.71 -35.02
N PRO A 188 19.98 2.53 -35.17
CA PRO A 188 18.70 2.33 -34.51
C PRO A 188 17.96 1.16 -35.17
N THR A 189 18.19 -0.06 -34.70
CA THR A 189 17.32 -1.20 -34.97
C THR A 189 16.24 -1.25 -33.90
N GLY A 190 15.02 -0.83 -34.27
CA GLY A 190 13.87 -0.61 -33.40
C GLY A 190 13.25 -1.90 -32.85
N GLY A 191 13.83 -2.44 -31.78
CA GLY A 191 13.04 -3.14 -30.77
C GLY A 191 12.39 -2.13 -29.81
N PRO A 192 11.22 -2.42 -29.22
CA PRO A 192 10.69 -1.57 -28.16
C PRO A 192 11.64 -1.63 -26.95
N ILE A 193 12.33 -0.53 -26.67
CA ILE A 193 13.12 -0.36 -25.45
C ILE A 193 12.23 0.37 -24.46
N VAL A 194 11.82 -0.29 -23.37
CA VAL A 194 11.13 0.39 -22.27
C VAL A 194 12.21 1.01 -21.39
N ARG A 195 12.27 2.33 -21.42
CA ARG A 195 13.08 3.12 -20.50
C ARG A 195 12.19 3.59 -19.36
N THR A 196 12.79 3.70 -18.19
CA THR A 196 12.19 4.40 -17.06
C THR A 196 13.21 5.36 -16.49
N ASP A 197 12.80 6.60 -16.25
CA ASP A 197 13.70 7.64 -15.76
C ASP A 197 14.08 7.43 -14.29
N ASN A 198 13.29 6.63 -13.55
CA ASN A 198 13.57 6.34 -12.15
C ASN A 198 13.00 4.97 -11.71
N PRO A 199 13.70 3.86 -11.92
CA PRO A 199 13.30 2.55 -11.40
C PRO A 199 13.50 2.40 -9.88
N ALA A 200 14.37 3.23 -9.27
CA ALA A 200 14.64 3.29 -7.83
C ALA A 200 13.96 4.51 -7.20
N GLY A 201 12.63 4.59 -7.32
CA GLY A 201 11.84 5.65 -6.70
C GLY A 201 11.96 5.66 -5.16
N PRO A 202 11.36 6.66 -4.49
CA PRO A 202 11.45 6.79 -3.03
C PRO A 202 11.06 5.50 -2.29
N GLY A 203 11.90 5.04 -1.35
CA GLY A 203 11.67 3.83 -0.56
C GLY A 203 12.13 2.52 -1.23
N VAL A 204 12.57 2.58 -2.49
CA VAL A 204 13.15 1.45 -3.22
C VAL A 204 14.66 1.43 -3.03
N ILE A 205 15.20 0.33 -2.50
CA ILE A 205 16.65 0.10 -2.43
C ILE A 205 17.03 -0.88 -3.55
N PRO A 206 17.79 -0.43 -4.56
CA PRO A 206 18.28 -1.34 -5.60
C PRO A 206 19.45 -2.18 -5.10
N VAL A 207 19.57 -3.41 -5.58
CA VAL A 207 20.71 -4.29 -5.30
C VAL A 207 21.44 -4.55 -6.62
N ALA A 208 22.73 -4.19 -6.69
CA ALA A 208 23.54 -4.47 -7.86
C ALA A 208 23.69 -5.99 -8.05
N VAL A 209 23.36 -6.48 -9.24
CA VAL A 209 23.38 -7.91 -9.59
C VAL A 209 24.53 -8.30 -10.52
N GLY A 210 25.43 -7.36 -10.86
CA GLY A 210 26.59 -7.62 -11.74
C GLY A 210 26.37 -7.10 -13.16
N GLY A 211 27.45 -6.97 -13.94
CA GLY A 211 27.39 -6.52 -15.34
C GLY A 211 26.91 -5.06 -15.55
N GLY A 212 26.85 -4.25 -14.49
CA GLY A 212 26.28 -2.90 -14.53
C GLY A 212 24.76 -2.84 -14.30
N ASP A 213 24.14 -3.99 -13.98
CA ASP A 213 22.71 -4.12 -13.71
C ASP A 213 22.38 -4.08 -12.21
N ALA A 214 21.18 -3.61 -11.91
CA ALA A 214 20.60 -3.65 -10.56
C ALA A 214 19.18 -4.22 -10.59
N THR A 215 18.78 -4.87 -9.49
CA THR A 215 17.42 -5.38 -9.28
C THR A 215 16.75 -4.68 -8.11
N ALA A 216 15.47 -4.35 -8.23
CA ALA A 216 14.70 -3.72 -7.17
C ALA A 216 13.21 -4.02 -7.29
N ALA A 217 12.51 -4.16 -6.16
CA ALA A 217 11.05 -4.21 -6.13
C ALA A 217 10.46 -2.80 -5.99
N SER A 218 9.39 -2.53 -6.72
CA SER A 218 8.55 -1.35 -6.47
C SER A 218 7.92 -1.43 -5.07
N ASN A 219 7.55 -0.28 -4.49
CA ASN A 219 6.77 -0.29 -3.24
C ASN A 219 5.44 -1.03 -3.44
N PRO A 220 5.05 -1.95 -2.53
CA PRO A 220 3.80 -2.68 -2.63
C PRO A 220 2.57 -1.76 -2.60
N ARG A 221 1.56 -2.08 -3.41
CA ARG A 221 0.34 -1.28 -3.55
C ARG A 221 -0.92 -2.12 -3.33
N PRO A 222 -1.98 -1.57 -2.71
CA PRO A 222 -3.25 -2.27 -2.58
C PRO A 222 -3.87 -2.57 -3.95
N GLU A 223 -4.39 -3.78 -4.12
CA GLU A 223 -5.39 -4.09 -5.14
C GLU A 223 -6.80 -3.86 -4.55
N VAL A 224 -7.66 -3.16 -5.27
CA VAL A 224 -9.03 -2.85 -4.83
C VAL A 224 -10.08 -3.35 -5.82
N ILE A 225 -11.17 -3.91 -5.30
CA ILE A 225 -12.36 -4.30 -6.08
C ILE A 225 -13.63 -3.65 -5.51
N GLY A 226 -14.64 -3.45 -6.35
CA GLY A 226 -15.95 -2.91 -5.94
C GLY A 226 -16.52 -1.87 -6.91
N LYS A 227 -17.82 -1.59 -6.80
CA LYS A 227 -18.51 -0.51 -7.54
C LYS A 227 -19.30 0.34 -6.54
N ASN A 228 -19.25 1.68 -6.70
CA ASN A 228 -19.96 2.68 -5.87
C ASN A 228 -19.64 2.64 -4.36
N ASN A 229 -18.59 3.35 -3.93
CA ASN A 229 -18.24 3.63 -2.51
C ASN A 229 -18.02 2.42 -1.57
N ASN A 230 -18.12 1.18 -2.05
CA ASN A 230 -17.83 -0.04 -1.30
C ASN A 230 -16.60 -0.76 -1.89
N THR A 231 -15.46 -0.08 -1.90
CA THR A 231 -14.19 -0.63 -2.39
C THR A 231 -13.50 -1.45 -1.31
N THR A 232 -13.15 -2.69 -1.62
CA THR A 232 -12.50 -3.66 -0.74
C THR A 232 -11.06 -3.89 -1.20
N VAL A 233 -10.10 -3.88 -0.28
CA VAL A 233 -8.71 -4.30 -0.55
C VAL A 233 -8.66 -5.82 -0.58
N VAL A 234 -8.14 -6.39 -1.67
CA VAL A 234 -8.11 -7.85 -1.91
C VAL A 234 -6.73 -8.44 -2.11
N GLY A 235 -5.71 -7.60 -2.20
CA GLY A 235 -4.34 -8.06 -2.33
C GLY A 235 -3.34 -6.93 -2.38
N THR A 236 -2.10 -7.31 -2.66
CA THR A 236 -0.96 -6.42 -2.78
C THR A 236 -0.20 -6.69 -4.07
N ARG A 237 0.04 -5.67 -4.88
CA ARG A 237 0.80 -5.76 -6.13
C ARG A 237 2.13 -5.03 -6.05
N PHE A 238 3.18 -5.63 -6.61
CA PHE A 238 4.49 -5.01 -6.82
C PHE A 238 5.21 -5.65 -8.01
N ASP A 239 6.08 -4.88 -8.65
CA ASP A 239 6.91 -5.35 -9.75
C ASP A 239 8.37 -5.46 -9.30
N VAL A 240 9.05 -6.54 -9.69
CA VAL A 240 10.51 -6.67 -9.54
C VAL A 240 11.15 -6.36 -10.87
N LEU A 241 11.98 -5.31 -10.89
CA LEU A 241 12.64 -4.82 -12.09
C LEU A 241 14.14 -5.10 -11.99
N THR A 242 14.71 -5.73 -13.01
CA THR A 242 16.14 -5.71 -13.27
C THR A 242 16.41 -4.70 -14.38
N TYR A 243 17.38 -3.81 -14.22
CA TYR A 243 17.64 -2.72 -15.17
C TYR A 243 19.11 -2.33 -15.21
N SER A 244 19.53 -1.77 -16.35
CA SER A 244 20.89 -1.29 -16.59
C SER A 244 20.98 0.23 -16.54
N GLY A 245 22.10 0.75 -16.01
CA GLY A 245 22.39 2.19 -15.89
C GLY A 245 21.63 2.87 -14.75
N ILE A 246 22.36 3.27 -13.70
CA ILE A 246 21.80 3.85 -12.46
C ILE A 246 21.84 5.40 -12.48
N THR A 247 22.57 6.00 -13.44
CA THR A 247 22.79 7.44 -13.57
C THR A 247 22.21 7.96 -14.90
N GLY A 248 20.89 8.01 -15.01
CA GLY A 248 20.16 8.47 -16.19
C GLY A 248 18.94 7.59 -16.51
N PRO A 249 18.31 7.74 -17.68
CA PRO A 249 17.19 6.89 -18.10
C PRO A 249 17.64 5.42 -18.19
N SER A 250 17.21 4.63 -17.21
CA SER A 250 17.55 3.21 -17.08
C SER A 250 16.80 2.39 -18.12
N VAL A 251 17.46 1.37 -18.65
CA VAL A 251 16.83 0.39 -19.54
C VAL A 251 16.37 -0.78 -18.68
N ILE A 252 15.06 -1.03 -18.66
CA ILE A 252 14.52 -2.20 -17.99
C ILE A 252 15.05 -3.42 -18.74
N GLN A 253 15.79 -4.28 -18.05
CA GLN A 253 16.24 -5.55 -18.60
C GLN A 253 15.19 -6.60 -18.37
N ARG A 254 14.60 -6.73 -17.17
CA ARG A 254 13.60 -7.76 -16.83
C ARG A 254 12.52 -7.16 -15.94
N ARG A 255 11.26 -7.60 -16.09
CA ARG A 255 10.17 -7.30 -15.15
C ARG A 255 9.43 -8.58 -14.78
N VAL A 256 9.31 -8.81 -13.48
CA VAL A 256 8.45 -9.83 -12.87
C VAL A 256 7.31 -9.11 -12.17
N GLU A 257 6.11 -9.20 -12.73
CA GLU A 257 4.90 -8.66 -12.10
C GLU A 257 4.42 -9.66 -11.05
N THR A 258 4.24 -9.20 -9.82
CA THR A 258 3.85 -10.03 -8.68
C THR A 258 2.61 -9.46 -8.01
N GLU A 259 1.69 -10.35 -7.65
CA GLU A 259 0.54 -10.02 -6.84
C GLU A 259 0.36 -11.07 -5.75
N VAL A 260 0.06 -10.65 -4.52
CA VAL A 260 -0.13 -11.55 -3.39
C VAL A 260 -1.51 -11.30 -2.80
N ILE A 261 -2.31 -12.35 -2.73
CA ILE A 261 -3.74 -12.25 -2.40
C ILE A 261 -4.12 -13.23 -1.29
N LYS A 262 -5.21 -12.93 -0.60
CA LYS A 262 -5.89 -13.82 0.35
C LYS A 262 -7.22 -14.26 -0.25
N CYS A 263 -7.46 -15.56 -0.28
CA CYS A 263 -8.62 -16.15 -0.92
C CYS A 263 -9.44 -16.96 0.08
N GLN A 264 -10.76 -16.92 -0.12
CA GLN A 264 -11.67 -17.89 0.47
C GLN A 264 -12.01 -18.90 -0.61
N CYS A 265 -11.61 -20.14 -0.39
CA CYS A 265 -11.72 -21.22 -1.34
C CYS A 265 -12.76 -22.24 -0.89
N ARG A 266 -13.24 -23.05 -1.83
CA ARG A 266 -14.21 -24.12 -1.57
C ARG A 266 -13.93 -25.34 -2.44
N LEU A 267 -13.77 -26.50 -1.80
CA LEU A 267 -13.70 -27.80 -2.46
C LEU A 267 -15.00 -28.08 -3.25
N GLY A 268 -14.86 -28.61 -4.46
CA GLY A 268 -15.98 -28.86 -5.38
C GLY A 268 -16.52 -27.63 -6.12
N ALA A 269 -16.04 -26.42 -5.82
CA ALA A 269 -16.40 -25.19 -6.56
C ALA A 269 -15.57 -24.98 -7.85
N GLY A 270 -14.61 -25.86 -8.12
CA GLY A 270 -13.73 -25.88 -9.28
C GLY A 270 -14.22 -26.79 -10.42
N GLY A 271 -13.30 -27.20 -11.29
CA GLY A 271 -13.58 -28.11 -12.41
C GLY A 271 -14.63 -27.53 -13.36
N ALA A 272 -15.67 -28.30 -13.69
CA ALA A 272 -16.74 -27.87 -14.60
C ALA A 272 -17.52 -26.63 -14.14
N ASN A 273 -17.40 -26.23 -12.87
CA ASN A 273 -18.00 -25.00 -12.35
C ASN A 273 -17.19 -23.74 -12.70
N LEU A 274 -15.97 -23.89 -13.21
CA LEU A 274 -15.13 -22.79 -13.70
C LEU A 274 -15.26 -22.63 -15.22
N PRO A 275 -14.97 -21.43 -15.78
CA PRO A 275 -14.87 -21.26 -17.23
C PRO A 275 -13.85 -22.24 -17.82
N THR A 276 -14.08 -22.69 -19.07
CA THR A 276 -13.32 -23.78 -19.72
C THR A 276 -11.79 -23.64 -19.60
N ILE A 277 -11.26 -22.42 -19.72
CA ILE A 277 -9.82 -22.14 -19.62
C ILE A 277 -9.24 -22.33 -18.21
N TYR A 278 -10.09 -22.35 -17.18
CA TYR A 278 -9.71 -22.53 -15.77
C TYR A 278 -10.03 -23.93 -15.23
N GLN A 279 -10.52 -24.87 -16.05
CA GLN A 279 -10.94 -26.19 -15.55
C GLN A 279 -9.76 -27.14 -15.27
N LYS A 280 -8.59 -26.87 -15.85
CA LYS A 280 -7.37 -27.66 -15.67
C LYS A 280 -6.46 -26.98 -14.65
N SER A 281 -6.18 -27.66 -13.55
CA SER A 281 -5.18 -27.19 -12.58
C SER A 281 -3.80 -27.13 -13.22
N GLN A 282 -2.93 -26.29 -12.66
CA GLN A 282 -1.56 -26.07 -13.12
C GLN A 282 -0.57 -26.42 -12.01
N TRP A 283 0.66 -26.73 -12.41
CA TRP A 283 1.81 -26.85 -11.50
C TRP A 283 2.29 -25.46 -11.04
N PRO A 284 3.07 -25.34 -9.95
CA PRO A 284 3.56 -24.04 -9.51
C PRO A 284 4.46 -23.38 -10.56
N ALA A 285 4.35 -22.06 -10.67
CA ALA A 285 5.39 -21.26 -11.32
C ALA A 285 6.63 -21.21 -10.43
N ILE A 286 7.77 -21.64 -10.97
CA ILE A 286 9.05 -21.78 -10.26
C ILE A 286 10.15 -21.03 -10.98
N TRP A 287 11.17 -20.62 -10.23
CA TRP A 287 12.37 -20.05 -10.82
C TRP A 287 13.24 -21.12 -11.47
N THR A 288 13.62 -20.93 -12.74
CA THR A 288 14.47 -21.88 -13.47
C THR A 288 15.96 -21.53 -13.46
N GLY A 289 16.33 -20.41 -12.82
CA GLY A 289 17.65 -19.81 -12.88
C GLY A 289 17.72 -18.59 -13.78
N GLU A 290 16.77 -18.41 -14.70
CA GLU A 290 16.77 -17.28 -15.63
C GLU A 290 15.43 -16.51 -15.67
N ARG A 291 14.33 -17.22 -15.46
CA ARG A 291 12.96 -16.70 -15.47
C ARG A 291 12.03 -17.58 -14.62
N TYR A 292 10.81 -17.10 -14.38
CA TYR A 292 9.73 -17.95 -13.90
C TYR A 292 9.11 -18.76 -15.04
N ASP A 293 8.87 -20.05 -14.79
CA ASP A 293 8.16 -20.97 -15.70
C ASP A 293 7.23 -21.88 -14.90
N LEU A 294 6.17 -22.37 -15.54
CA LEU A 294 5.39 -23.47 -14.97
C LEU A 294 6.26 -24.72 -14.85
N TYR A 295 6.23 -25.36 -13.67
CA TYR A 295 6.91 -26.63 -13.47
C TYR A 295 6.32 -27.72 -14.38
N THR A 296 7.21 -28.45 -15.05
CA THR A 296 6.85 -29.57 -15.93
C THR A 296 7.45 -30.86 -15.38
N PRO A 297 6.66 -31.77 -14.78
CA PRO A 297 7.17 -33.03 -14.26
C PRO A 297 7.67 -33.96 -15.38
N SER A 298 8.69 -34.76 -15.06
CA SER A 298 9.20 -35.83 -15.93
C SER A 298 9.37 -37.12 -15.11
N PRO A 299 8.60 -38.19 -15.39
CA PRO A 299 7.57 -38.29 -16.43
C PRO A 299 6.37 -37.36 -16.19
N ALA A 300 5.59 -37.10 -17.22
CA ALA A 300 4.41 -36.23 -17.12
C ALA A 300 3.43 -36.73 -16.05
N ALA A 301 2.97 -35.80 -15.22
CA ALA A 301 2.06 -36.06 -14.11
C ALA A 301 1.00 -34.97 -14.00
N THR A 302 -0.16 -35.33 -13.45
CA THR A 302 -1.27 -34.39 -13.23
C THR A 302 -0.98 -33.54 -11.99
N PRO A 303 -1.23 -32.21 -12.02
CA PRO A 303 -1.08 -31.36 -10.84
C PRO A 303 -1.97 -31.82 -9.67
N PRO A 304 -1.52 -31.64 -8.40
CA PRO A 304 -2.27 -32.12 -7.24
C PRO A 304 -3.69 -31.52 -7.11
N GLY A 305 -3.88 -30.26 -7.51
CA GLY A 305 -5.17 -29.58 -7.44
C GLY A 305 -6.27 -30.19 -8.34
N GLN A 306 -5.89 -30.97 -9.37
CA GLN A 306 -6.85 -31.50 -10.34
C GLN A 306 -7.87 -32.44 -9.70
N GLY A 307 -7.46 -33.20 -8.68
CA GLY A 307 -8.35 -34.13 -7.97
C GLY A 307 -9.28 -33.46 -6.95
N GLN A 308 -9.00 -32.20 -6.59
CA GLN A 308 -9.71 -31.48 -5.53
C GLN A 308 -10.93 -30.73 -6.06
N ASN A 309 -10.95 -30.42 -7.37
CA ASN A 309 -11.98 -29.61 -8.02
C ASN A 309 -12.29 -28.37 -7.19
N SER A 310 -11.27 -27.69 -6.67
CA SER A 310 -11.45 -26.52 -5.82
C SER A 310 -11.50 -25.22 -6.63
N GLY A 311 -12.20 -24.24 -6.09
CA GLY A 311 -12.38 -22.93 -6.72
C GLY A 311 -12.68 -21.84 -5.70
N PRO A 312 -12.85 -20.59 -6.13
CA PRO A 312 -13.18 -19.49 -5.26
C PRO A 312 -14.56 -19.72 -4.63
N LYS A 313 -14.66 -19.44 -3.33
CA LYS A 313 -15.92 -19.53 -2.58
C LYS A 313 -16.99 -18.62 -3.22
N PRO A 314 -18.17 -19.15 -3.58
CA PRO A 314 -19.24 -18.34 -4.16
C PRO A 314 -19.74 -17.25 -3.20
N ASN A 315 -20.21 -16.13 -3.74
CA ASN A 315 -20.80 -15.00 -3.01
C ASN A 315 -19.84 -14.32 -2.01
N VAL A 316 -18.55 -14.34 -2.30
CA VAL A 316 -17.53 -13.58 -1.56
C VAL A 316 -16.86 -12.62 -2.55
N ASP A 317 -16.79 -11.33 -2.18
CA ASP A 317 -16.02 -10.34 -2.93
C ASP A 317 -14.53 -10.58 -2.66
N GLN A 318 -13.82 -11.12 -3.64
CA GLN A 318 -12.39 -11.44 -3.57
C GLN A 318 -11.71 -11.20 -4.93
N SER A 319 -10.38 -11.17 -4.94
CA SER A 319 -9.60 -10.96 -6.17
C SER A 319 -9.98 -11.98 -7.24
N PRO A 320 -10.10 -11.60 -8.52
CA PRO A 320 -10.37 -12.54 -9.61
C PRO A 320 -9.31 -13.65 -9.71
N TYR A 321 -8.08 -13.40 -9.25
CA TYR A 321 -7.02 -14.41 -9.24
C TYR A 321 -7.18 -15.47 -8.17
N CYS A 322 -8.19 -15.36 -7.30
CA CYS A 322 -8.60 -16.48 -6.45
C CYS A 322 -9.09 -17.69 -7.27
N MET A 323 -9.42 -17.51 -8.56
CA MET A 323 -9.64 -18.63 -9.47
C MET A 323 -8.39 -19.49 -9.65
N ASP A 324 -7.23 -18.88 -9.92
CA ASP A 324 -5.97 -19.60 -10.10
C ASP A 324 -5.44 -20.13 -8.77
N CYS A 325 -5.49 -19.30 -7.71
CA CYS A 325 -5.04 -19.68 -6.37
C CYS A 325 -5.79 -20.91 -5.85
N CYS A 326 -7.12 -20.84 -5.74
CA CYS A 326 -7.92 -21.93 -5.17
C CYS A 326 -7.93 -23.19 -6.04
N ARG A 327 -7.68 -23.08 -7.36
CA ARG A 327 -7.62 -24.23 -8.27
C ARG A 327 -6.29 -24.98 -8.17
N ASP A 328 -5.20 -24.24 -8.02
CA ASP A 328 -3.84 -24.77 -8.21
C ASP A 328 -3.14 -25.12 -6.90
N HIS A 329 -3.27 -24.27 -5.89
CA HIS A 329 -2.45 -24.27 -4.67
C HIS A 329 -2.77 -25.48 -3.78
N PHE A 330 -2.19 -26.63 -4.16
CA PHE A 330 -2.29 -27.91 -3.50
C PHE A 330 -0.97 -28.65 -3.68
N ASP A 331 -0.45 -29.20 -2.60
CA ASP A 331 0.76 -30.00 -2.65
C ASP A 331 0.50 -31.50 -2.72
N GLY A 332 1.31 -32.16 -3.54
CA GLY A 332 1.34 -33.61 -3.63
C GLY A 332 2.24 -34.23 -2.55
N THR A 333 2.09 -35.54 -2.36
CA THR A 333 2.98 -36.33 -1.47
C THR A 333 4.32 -36.67 -2.12
N SER A 334 4.48 -36.39 -3.42
CA SER A 334 5.73 -36.64 -4.15
C SER A 334 6.86 -35.75 -3.65
N THR A 335 8.04 -36.32 -3.48
CA THR A 335 9.27 -35.60 -3.15
C THR A 335 10.07 -35.18 -4.38
N THR A 336 9.65 -35.61 -5.58
CA THR A 336 10.35 -35.32 -6.85
C THR A 336 9.70 -34.21 -7.66
N HIS A 337 8.44 -33.87 -7.33
CA HIS A 337 7.72 -32.79 -8.00
C HIS A 337 7.84 -31.49 -7.22
N ALA A 338 7.88 -30.37 -7.94
CA ALA A 338 7.83 -29.06 -7.31
C ALA A 338 6.51 -28.88 -6.55
N LYS A 339 6.60 -28.13 -5.45
CA LYS A 339 5.49 -27.83 -4.54
C LYS A 339 5.21 -26.33 -4.51
N PHE A 340 3.99 -25.96 -4.14
CA PHE A 340 3.63 -24.59 -3.79
C PHE A 340 4.24 -24.19 -2.44
N ASP A 341 4.28 -25.09 -1.45
CA ASP A 341 5.08 -24.96 -0.23
C ASP A 341 6.28 -25.93 -0.31
N PRO A 342 7.39 -25.55 -0.97
CA PRO A 342 8.55 -26.42 -1.18
C PRO A 342 9.44 -26.59 0.06
N GLU A 343 9.28 -25.77 1.10
CA GLU A 343 10.07 -25.89 2.33
C GLU A 343 9.47 -26.88 3.33
N ARG A 344 8.24 -27.34 3.07
CA ARG A 344 7.59 -28.39 3.85
C ARG A 344 7.95 -29.80 3.36
N GLY A 345 8.21 -30.69 4.33
CA GLY A 345 8.51 -32.10 4.07
C GLY A 345 7.35 -32.90 3.45
N GLY A 346 6.09 -32.51 3.72
CA GLY A 346 4.86 -33.12 3.18
C GLY A 346 3.99 -32.12 2.43
N PRO A 347 2.74 -32.51 2.06
CA PRO A 347 1.72 -31.55 1.62
C PRO A 347 1.42 -30.52 2.72
N HIS A 348 1.14 -29.27 2.35
CA HIS A 348 0.63 -28.29 3.30
C HIS A 348 -0.82 -28.62 3.72
N ASN A 349 -1.14 -28.26 4.96
CA ASN A 349 -2.47 -28.44 5.53
C ASN A 349 -3.34 -27.25 5.16
N HIS A 350 -4.61 -27.50 4.91
CA HIS A 350 -5.58 -26.44 4.66
C HIS A 350 -6.35 -26.09 5.93
N PHE A 351 -6.65 -24.80 6.10
CA PHE A 351 -7.30 -24.28 7.29
C PHE A 351 -8.54 -23.46 6.94
N THR A 352 -9.44 -23.33 7.90
CA THR A 352 -10.62 -22.46 7.85
C THR A 352 -10.55 -21.42 8.95
N ILE A 353 -11.26 -20.31 8.77
CA ILE A 353 -11.37 -19.24 9.77
C ILE A 353 -12.76 -19.29 10.38
N THR A 354 -12.84 -19.52 11.68
CA THR A 354 -14.11 -19.49 12.43
C THR A 354 -14.72 -18.09 12.44
N ASN A 355 -16.01 -17.98 12.78
CA ASN A 355 -16.68 -16.68 12.91
C ASN A 355 -16.05 -15.75 13.97
N ALA A 356 -15.28 -16.31 14.91
CA ALA A 356 -14.51 -15.56 15.90
C ALA A 356 -13.14 -15.07 15.39
N GLY A 357 -12.81 -15.34 14.13
CA GLY A 357 -11.51 -15.00 13.55
C GLY A 357 -10.38 -15.87 14.11
N VAL A 358 -10.62 -17.16 14.30
CA VAL A 358 -9.58 -18.12 14.73
C VAL A 358 -9.33 -19.12 13.61
N LEU A 359 -8.06 -19.31 13.25
CA LEU A 359 -7.61 -20.31 12.28
C LEU A 359 -7.70 -21.71 12.89
N THR A 360 -8.38 -22.62 12.19
CA THR A 360 -8.53 -24.03 12.59
C THR A 360 -8.29 -24.92 11.38
N GLN A 361 -7.52 -26.00 11.55
CA GLN A 361 -7.31 -26.96 10.47
C GLN A 361 -8.65 -27.53 10.01
N MET A 362 -8.82 -27.71 8.70
CA MET A 362 -10.05 -28.27 8.14
C MET A 362 -10.34 -29.66 8.72
N ALA A 363 -11.58 -29.88 9.17
CA ALA A 363 -12.09 -31.21 9.47
C ALA A 363 -12.38 -31.98 8.18
N ALA A 364 -12.50 -33.31 8.27
CA ALA A 364 -12.72 -34.19 7.10
C ALA A 364 -14.00 -33.87 6.29
N ASN A 365 -14.98 -33.21 6.92
CA ASN A 365 -16.24 -32.80 6.30
C ASN A 365 -16.30 -31.31 5.96
N ASP A 366 -15.23 -30.55 6.24
CA ASP A 366 -15.14 -29.16 5.83
C ASP A 366 -14.85 -29.06 4.34
N VAL A 367 -15.50 -28.09 3.70
CA VAL A 367 -15.32 -27.82 2.27
C VAL A 367 -14.82 -26.41 2.01
N ASP A 368 -14.93 -25.52 2.98
CA ASP A 368 -14.49 -24.13 2.86
C ASP A 368 -13.15 -23.96 3.58
N TYR A 369 -12.22 -23.25 2.95
CA TYR A 369 -10.89 -23.00 3.47
C TYR A 369 -10.36 -21.64 3.02
N VAL A 370 -9.22 -21.25 3.58
CA VAL A 370 -8.53 -20.01 3.21
C VAL A 370 -7.18 -20.33 2.62
N GLU A 371 -6.77 -19.49 1.68
CA GLU A 371 -5.42 -19.56 1.10
C GLU A 371 -4.78 -18.19 0.92
N SER A 372 -3.46 -18.17 0.83
CA SER A 372 -2.64 -17.01 0.50
C SER A 372 -1.66 -17.31 -0.62
N CYS A 373 -2.02 -16.94 -1.84
CA CYS A 373 -1.21 -17.22 -3.01
C CYS A 373 -0.40 -16.01 -3.48
N ARG A 374 0.80 -16.29 -3.97
CA ARG A 374 1.57 -15.42 -4.85
C ARG A 374 1.27 -15.74 -6.30
N LEU A 375 0.92 -14.74 -7.09
CA LEU A 375 0.66 -14.81 -8.51
C LEU A 375 1.77 -14.08 -9.24
N ILE A 376 2.33 -14.71 -10.27
CA ILE A 376 3.33 -14.11 -11.17
C ILE A 376 2.85 -14.24 -12.61
N ARG A 377 3.17 -13.26 -13.45
CA ARG A 377 2.89 -13.37 -14.89
C ARG A 377 3.92 -14.26 -15.58
N VAL A 378 3.49 -15.43 -16.08
CA VAL A 378 4.28 -16.35 -16.90
C VAL A 378 3.65 -16.43 -18.28
N ASP A 379 4.43 -16.18 -19.34
CA ASP A 379 3.98 -16.16 -20.74
C ASP A 379 2.73 -15.29 -21.00
N GLY A 380 2.59 -14.19 -20.26
CA GLY A 380 1.44 -13.28 -20.39
C GLY A 380 0.24 -13.63 -19.50
N PHE A 381 0.23 -14.79 -18.85
CA PHE A 381 -0.86 -15.23 -17.96
C PHE A 381 -0.44 -15.20 -16.50
N TRP A 382 -1.35 -14.83 -15.61
CA TRP A 382 -1.12 -14.98 -14.18
C TRP A 382 -1.12 -16.46 -13.80
N ARG A 383 -0.09 -16.88 -13.07
CA ARG A 383 0.08 -18.24 -12.56
C ARG A 383 0.39 -18.20 -11.08
N THR A 384 -0.19 -19.14 -10.34
CA THR A 384 0.16 -19.39 -8.94
C THR A 384 1.61 -19.86 -8.87
N ALA A 385 2.45 -19.06 -8.23
CA ALA A 385 3.85 -19.36 -8.01
C ALA A 385 4.03 -20.16 -6.72
N ALA A 386 5.19 -20.81 -6.59
CA ALA A 386 5.61 -21.32 -5.29
C ALA A 386 5.69 -20.17 -4.27
N ASP A 387 5.40 -20.50 -3.02
CA ASP A 387 5.34 -19.57 -1.91
C ASP A 387 6.70 -18.91 -1.70
N MET A 388 6.65 -17.60 -1.45
CA MET A 388 7.85 -16.86 -1.12
C MET A 388 8.04 -16.85 0.39
N TYR A 389 9.28 -17.09 0.81
CA TYR A 389 9.68 -17.03 2.22
C TYR A 389 10.64 -15.87 2.44
N SER A 390 10.29 -15.03 3.40
CA SER A 390 11.20 -14.07 3.98
C SER A 390 12.34 -14.82 4.67
N ARG A 391 13.57 -14.41 4.40
CA ARG A 391 14.77 -14.89 5.09
C ARG A 391 15.14 -13.96 6.24
N GLN A 392 14.81 -12.69 6.10
CA GLN A 392 15.13 -11.64 7.05
C GLN A 392 14.05 -10.56 6.98
N PHE A 393 13.67 -10.03 8.14
CA PHE A 393 12.84 -8.84 8.25
C PHE A 393 13.41 -7.96 9.35
N GLY A 394 13.47 -6.65 9.12
CA GLY A 394 14.02 -5.71 10.09
C GLY A 394 13.72 -4.26 9.72
N LEU A 395 13.93 -3.38 10.68
CA LEU A 395 13.83 -1.94 10.55
C LEU A 395 15.13 -1.38 9.97
N LEU A 396 14.96 -0.40 9.09
CA LEU A 396 16.06 0.38 8.55
C LEU A 396 15.97 1.79 9.09
N ALA A 397 17.10 2.35 9.52
CA ALA A 397 17.21 3.76 9.88
C ALA A 397 16.67 4.64 8.74
N THR A 398 15.82 5.60 9.08
CA THR A 398 15.21 6.53 8.15
C THR A 398 15.84 7.91 8.20
N GLU A 399 15.54 8.76 7.21
CA GLU A 399 16.23 10.05 7.05
C GLU A 399 16.03 11.01 8.23
N THR A 400 17.13 11.65 8.64
CA THR A 400 17.12 12.80 9.54
C THR A 400 17.01 14.09 8.72
N VAL A 401 15.99 14.92 9.01
CA VAL A 401 15.76 16.19 8.31
C VAL A 401 15.77 17.33 9.31
N ASN A 402 16.65 18.33 9.11
CA ASN A 402 16.79 19.49 10.01
C ASN A 402 17.00 19.10 11.48
N GLY A 403 17.80 18.05 11.74
CA GLY A 403 18.09 17.54 13.09
C GLY A 403 16.95 16.74 13.72
N LYS A 404 15.83 16.51 13.00
CA LYS A 404 14.78 15.59 13.43
C LYS A 404 15.08 14.20 12.88
N GLU A 405 15.35 13.26 13.76
CA GLU A 405 15.52 11.84 13.40
C GLU A 405 14.23 11.26 12.85
N ALA A 406 14.34 10.23 12.01
CA ALA A 406 13.21 9.53 11.42
C ALA A 406 12.10 10.45 10.86
N ALA A 407 12.51 11.57 10.26
CA ALA A 407 11.59 12.63 9.82
C ALA A 407 10.84 12.25 8.52
N THR A 408 11.36 11.29 7.75
CA THR A 408 10.71 10.70 6.59
C THR A 408 10.70 9.18 6.72
N GLY A 409 9.85 8.49 5.96
CA GLY A 409 9.85 7.02 5.87
C GLY A 409 10.87 6.44 4.88
N LEU A 410 11.77 7.27 4.35
CA LEU A 410 12.80 6.82 3.40
C LEU A 410 14.03 6.30 4.15
N PRO A 411 14.64 5.20 3.70
CA PRO A 411 15.89 4.71 4.28
C PRO A 411 17.01 5.75 4.17
N ASN A 412 17.77 5.94 5.24
CA ASN A 412 18.87 6.90 5.25
C ASN A 412 20.00 6.46 4.29
N ASN A 413 20.47 7.38 3.46
CA ASN A 413 21.63 7.17 2.58
C ASN A 413 22.80 8.12 2.92
N ALA A 414 22.64 8.97 3.93
CA ALA A 414 23.66 9.93 4.36
C ALA A 414 24.49 9.40 5.54
N SER A 415 25.72 9.89 5.65
CA SER A 415 26.60 9.67 6.81
C SER A 415 26.00 10.29 8.09
N PRO A 416 26.21 9.71 9.30
CA PRO A 416 27.10 8.59 9.64
C PRO A 416 26.52 7.18 9.43
N VAL A 417 25.21 7.03 9.22
CA VAL A 417 24.55 5.73 9.07
C VAL A 417 24.03 5.55 7.62
N PRO A 418 24.88 5.16 6.65
CA PRO A 418 24.47 4.99 5.25
C PRO A 418 23.68 3.69 5.05
N THR A 419 22.50 3.59 5.65
CA THR A 419 21.65 2.41 5.76
C THR A 419 21.39 1.71 4.42
N VAL A 420 21.16 2.48 3.35
CA VAL A 420 20.97 1.93 1.99
C VAL A 420 22.19 1.11 1.54
N THR A 421 23.40 1.66 1.72
CA THR A 421 24.65 0.99 1.35
C THR A 421 24.90 -0.22 2.25
N ASN A 422 24.66 -0.08 3.56
CA ASN A 422 24.83 -1.17 4.52
C ASN A 422 23.89 -2.35 4.21
N TYR A 423 22.64 -2.05 3.86
CA TYR A 423 21.66 -3.08 3.50
C TYR A 423 22.03 -3.80 2.20
N GLN A 424 22.50 -3.06 1.18
CA GLN A 424 23.01 -3.66 -0.06
C GLN A 424 24.19 -4.61 0.21
N ALA A 425 25.13 -4.22 1.07
CA ALA A 425 26.26 -5.05 1.45
C ALA A 425 25.82 -6.31 2.23
N PHE A 426 24.84 -6.18 3.13
CA PHE A 426 24.21 -7.32 3.82
C PHE A 426 23.66 -8.32 2.81
N VAL A 427 22.78 -7.87 1.91
CA VAL A 427 22.11 -8.74 0.92
C VAL A 427 23.14 -9.50 0.07
N LYS A 428 24.16 -8.80 -0.44
CA LYS A 428 25.24 -9.43 -1.23
C LYS A 428 25.96 -10.52 -0.43
N SER A 429 26.38 -10.22 0.79
CA SER A 429 27.12 -11.17 1.64
C SER A 429 26.30 -12.37 2.13
N TYR A 430 24.97 -12.22 2.18
CA TYR A 430 24.10 -13.35 2.50
C TYR A 430 23.97 -14.26 1.28
N LEU A 431 23.70 -13.68 0.10
CA LEU A 431 23.45 -14.40 -1.14
C LEU A 431 24.70 -15.07 -1.72
N GLU A 432 25.90 -14.54 -1.49
CA GLU A 432 27.17 -15.12 -1.98
C GLU A 432 27.42 -16.55 -1.46
N GLN A 433 26.79 -16.92 -0.33
CA GLN A 433 26.92 -18.25 0.27
C GLN A 433 26.29 -19.35 -0.61
N ILE A 434 25.40 -18.99 -1.53
CA ILE A 434 24.63 -19.95 -2.33
C ILE A 434 25.50 -20.57 -3.43
N THR A 435 25.63 -21.89 -3.40
CA THR A 435 26.44 -22.70 -4.35
C THR A 435 25.60 -23.46 -5.38
N GLY A 436 24.28 -23.50 -5.20
CA GLY A 436 23.38 -24.41 -5.93
C GLY A 436 23.36 -25.85 -5.38
N SER A 437 24.06 -26.17 -4.29
CA SER A 437 24.05 -27.54 -3.73
C SER A 437 22.75 -27.89 -2.98
N SER A 438 22.07 -26.89 -2.42
CA SER A 438 20.81 -27.03 -1.68
C SER A 438 19.67 -26.26 -2.36
N GLY A 439 18.45 -26.77 -2.26
CA GLY A 439 17.24 -26.06 -2.68
C GLY A 439 16.79 -25.02 -1.64
N SER A 440 16.91 -25.39 -0.36
CA SER A 440 16.66 -24.49 0.76
C SER A 440 17.81 -23.49 0.91
N PRO A 441 17.51 -22.19 1.00
CA PRO A 441 18.51 -21.16 1.28
C PRO A 441 19.15 -21.26 2.67
N PRO A 442 20.30 -20.61 2.89
CA PRO A 442 20.93 -20.55 4.21
C PRO A 442 20.03 -19.88 5.25
N THR A 443 20.01 -20.40 6.49
CA THR A 443 19.12 -19.91 7.56
C THR A 443 19.69 -18.73 8.37
N ASN A 444 20.91 -18.30 8.08
CA ASN A 444 21.64 -17.29 8.85
C ASN A 444 21.40 -15.83 8.40
N ALA A 445 20.35 -15.56 7.62
CA ALA A 445 20.11 -14.23 7.06
C ALA A 445 19.93 -13.16 8.16
N GLN A 446 19.10 -13.43 9.17
CA GLN A 446 18.90 -12.52 10.29
C GLN A 446 20.21 -12.26 11.06
N ALA A 447 20.95 -13.32 11.39
CA ALA A 447 22.23 -13.20 12.07
C ALA A 447 23.25 -12.35 11.27
N LYS A 448 23.23 -12.41 9.93
CA LYS A 448 24.06 -11.56 9.06
C LYS A 448 23.59 -10.11 9.01
N PHE A 449 22.30 -9.87 9.12
CA PHE A 449 21.73 -8.53 9.23
C PHE A 449 22.16 -7.87 10.55
N ASP A 450 22.13 -8.65 11.64
CA ASP A 450 22.45 -8.19 13.00
C ASP A 450 23.95 -8.06 13.30
N GLU A 451 24.83 -8.42 12.35
CA GLU A 451 26.28 -8.30 12.50
C GLU A 451 26.65 -6.84 12.84
N THR A 452 27.24 -6.58 14.02
CA THR A 452 27.63 -5.22 14.46
C THR A 452 28.41 -4.42 13.41
N PRO A 453 29.38 -5.00 12.66
CA PRO A 453 30.08 -4.26 11.60
C PRO A 453 29.20 -3.76 10.45
N ARG A 454 27.96 -4.23 10.32
CA ARG A 454 26.99 -3.78 9.32
C ARG A 454 26.38 -2.43 9.63
N GLY A 455 26.29 -2.05 10.91
CA GLY A 455 25.64 -0.81 11.34
C GLY A 455 24.19 -0.69 10.84
N LEU A 456 23.44 -1.80 10.78
CA LEU A 456 22.02 -1.81 10.42
C LEU A 456 21.10 -1.67 11.64
N ASN A 457 21.62 -1.93 12.84
CA ASN A 457 20.93 -1.75 14.12
C ASN A 457 21.20 -0.37 14.74
N GLU A 458 21.35 0.65 13.90
CA GLU A 458 21.59 2.04 14.28
C GLU A 458 20.47 2.93 13.72
N PRO A 459 20.02 3.97 14.44
CA PRO A 459 20.39 4.30 15.82
C PRO A 459 19.74 3.34 16.84
N ALA A 460 20.33 3.21 18.02
CA ALA A 460 19.79 2.38 19.10
C ALA A 460 18.40 2.86 19.57
N ASP A 461 18.19 4.18 19.56
CA ASP A 461 16.94 4.84 19.89
C ASP A 461 16.68 6.02 18.94
N VAL A 462 15.42 6.44 18.84
CA VAL A 462 15.00 7.61 18.07
C VAL A 462 14.49 8.68 19.04
N ASP A 463 15.13 9.84 19.01
CA ASP A 463 14.81 10.95 19.90
C ASP A 463 13.60 11.78 19.40
N ILE A 464 12.67 12.03 20.32
CA ILE A 464 11.59 13.00 20.16
C ILE A 464 11.73 14.04 21.28
N ASN A 465 12.38 15.17 20.97
CA ASN A 465 12.74 16.22 21.93
C ASN A 465 11.62 16.64 22.89
N LEU A 466 10.38 16.76 22.40
CA LEU A 466 9.22 17.13 23.20
C LEU A 466 7.99 16.32 22.79
N PRO A 467 7.11 15.94 23.75
CA PRO A 467 5.81 15.38 23.43
C PRO A 467 5.02 16.30 22.50
N ASN A 468 4.67 15.81 21.32
CA ASN A 468 3.90 16.53 20.33
C ASN A 468 3.15 15.55 19.43
N SER A 469 1.82 15.57 19.49
CA SER A 469 0.95 14.69 18.70
C SER A 469 0.95 14.99 17.19
N GLN A 470 1.60 16.07 16.77
CA GLN A 470 1.75 16.48 15.37
C GLN A 470 3.19 16.28 14.86
N ASP A 471 4.14 15.92 15.72
CA ASP A 471 5.53 15.64 15.33
C ASP A 471 5.70 14.16 15.03
N PHE A 472 5.45 13.77 13.78
CA PHE A 472 5.52 12.38 13.35
C PHE A 472 6.96 11.94 13.10
N ARG A 473 7.23 10.68 13.45
CA ARG A 473 8.40 9.90 13.13
C ARG A 473 7.98 8.70 12.29
N TYR A 474 8.79 8.30 11.33
CA TYR A 474 8.46 7.24 10.38
C TYR A 474 9.53 6.17 10.38
N LEU A 475 9.11 4.92 10.51
CA LEU A 475 10.00 3.76 10.43
C LEU A 475 9.88 3.08 9.07
N HIS A 476 10.91 2.32 8.70
CA HIS A 476 10.95 1.58 7.44
C HIS A 476 11.17 0.09 7.71
N GLY A 477 10.12 -0.71 7.58
CA GLY A 477 10.21 -2.17 7.67
C GLY A 477 10.59 -2.78 6.32
N ARG A 478 11.67 -3.55 6.27
CA ARG A 478 12.16 -4.16 5.03
C ARG A 478 12.38 -5.66 5.18
N GLY A 479 11.91 -6.41 4.18
CA GLY A 479 12.08 -7.86 4.10
C GLY A 479 12.96 -8.28 2.93
N LEU A 480 13.83 -9.27 3.15
CA LEU A 480 14.55 -10.00 2.11
C LEU A 480 13.85 -11.35 1.88
N TYR A 481 13.33 -11.54 0.67
CA TYR A 481 12.67 -12.75 0.22
C TYR A 481 13.58 -13.50 -0.76
N LEU A 482 13.61 -14.81 -0.65
CA LEU A 482 14.36 -15.67 -1.56
C LEU A 482 13.59 -16.96 -1.76
N ASP A 483 13.23 -17.25 -3.00
CA ASP A 483 12.46 -18.45 -3.31
C ASP A 483 13.29 -19.73 -3.14
N PHE A 484 12.61 -20.84 -2.95
CA PHE A 484 13.22 -22.16 -3.00
C PHE A 484 13.83 -22.44 -4.38
N MET A 485 15.04 -23.00 -4.39
CA MET A 485 15.77 -23.27 -5.64
C MET A 485 15.50 -24.68 -6.15
N GLU A 486 14.64 -24.76 -7.16
CA GLU A 486 14.37 -26.00 -7.87
C GLU A 486 15.58 -26.51 -8.68
N ALA A 487 15.53 -27.76 -9.12
CA ALA A 487 16.65 -28.45 -9.77
C ALA A 487 17.29 -27.67 -10.93
N LYS A 488 16.47 -27.02 -11.78
CA LYS A 488 16.97 -26.21 -12.91
C LYS A 488 17.76 -24.98 -12.44
N ALA A 489 17.25 -24.25 -11.45
CA ALA A 489 17.94 -23.09 -10.88
C ALA A 489 19.27 -23.49 -10.22
N ARG A 490 19.26 -24.59 -9.45
CA ARG A 490 20.48 -25.14 -8.84
C ARG A 490 21.54 -25.51 -9.86
N ALA A 491 21.14 -26.25 -10.90
CA ALA A 491 22.05 -26.64 -11.98
C ALA A 491 22.64 -25.42 -12.70
N LYS A 492 21.84 -24.37 -12.92
CA LYS A 492 22.31 -23.11 -13.50
C LYS A 492 23.40 -22.47 -12.62
N ILE A 493 23.16 -22.32 -11.32
CA ILE A 493 24.13 -21.72 -10.38
C ILE A 493 25.43 -22.53 -10.37
N THR A 494 25.33 -23.86 -10.25
CA THR A 494 26.51 -24.74 -10.26
C THR A 494 27.30 -24.63 -11.57
N LYS A 495 26.62 -24.52 -12.72
CA LYS A 495 27.27 -24.32 -14.02
C LYS A 495 28.02 -22.98 -14.10
N ILE A 496 27.40 -21.90 -13.63
CA ILE A 496 28.03 -20.55 -13.63
C ILE A 496 29.27 -20.53 -12.75
N LEU A 497 29.20 -21.12 -11.55
CA LEU A 497 30.34 -21.19 -10.62
C LEU A 497 31.48 -22.08 -11.13
N ALA A 498 31.18 -23.06 -11.98
CA ALA A 498 32.20 -23.93 -12.58
C ALA A 498 32.92 -23.29 -13.78
N ASP A 499 32.32 -22.27 -14.40
CA ASP A 499 32.84 -21.64 -15.62
C ASP A 499 33.82 -20.50 -15.31
N THR A 500 35.02 -20.88 -14.86
CA THR A 500 36.05 -19.97 -14.32
C THR A 500 37.10 -19.49 -15.31
N GLY A 501 36.92 -19.83 -16.60
CA GLY A 501 37.82 -19.43 -17.67
C GLY A 501 37.91 -17.91 -17.86
N PRO A 502 38.90 -17.40 -18.62
CA PRO A 502 39.06 -15.96 -18.86
C PRO A 502 37.83 -15.28 -19.52
N ASN A 503 37.04 -16.06 -20.27
CA ASN A 503 35.78 -15.64 -20.89
C ASN A 503 34.56 -16.37 -20.29
N GLY A 504 34.75 -17.03 -19.14
CA GLY A 504 33.70 -17.81 -18.48
C GLY A 504 32.67 -16.90 -17.79
N ALA A 505 31.54 -17.48 -17.39
CA ALA A 505 30.50 -16.76 -16.69
C ALA A 505 30.89 -16.33 -15.26
N CYS A 506 31.93 -16.91 -14.67
CA CYS A 506 32.51 -16.45 -13.41
C CYS A 506 34.04 -16.53 -13.42
N PRO A 507 34.73 -15.64 -14.15
CA PRO A 507 36.19 -15.69 -14.32
C PRO A 507 36.94 -15.69 -12.99
N THR A 508 38.08 -16.38 -12.94
CA THR A 508 38.92 -16.46 -11.74
C THR A 508 39.26 -15.07 -11.19
N GLY A 509 38.96 -14.83 -9.91
CA GLY A 509 39.18 -13.54 -9.23
C GLY A 509 37.97 -12.58 -9.23
N SER A 510 36.87 -12.95 -9.89
CA SER A 510 35.61 -12.20 -9.82
C SER A 510 34.98 -12.31 -8.44
N ASP A 511 34.24 -11.29 -8.02
CA ASP A 511 33.36 -11.40 -6.86
C ASP A 511 32.28 -12.44 -7.18
N ARG A 512 32.23 -13.50 -6.36
CA ARG A 512 31.29 -14.59 -6.52
C ARG A 512 29.84 -14.10 -6.50
N ALA A 513 29.53 -13.09 -5.69
CA ALA A 513 28.18 -12.52 -5.63
C ALA A 513 27.77 -11.96 -7.00
N GLU A 514 28.66 -11.23 -7.67
CA GLU A 514 28.40 -10.66 -8.99
C GLU A 514 28.16 -11.71 -10.08
N CYS A 515 28.72 -12.91 -9.94
CA CYS A 515 28.48 -14.02 -10.87
C CYS A 515 27.08 -14.64 -10.75
N ILE A 516 26.57 -14.80 -9.51
CA ILE A 516 25.37 -15.62 -9.25
C ILE A 516 24.09 -14.82 -9.04
N LEU A 517 24.20 -13.57 -8.57
CA LEU A 517 23.04 -12.71 -8.28
C LEU A 517 22.04 -12.56 -9.45
N PRO A 518 22.43 -12.50 -10.73
CA PRO A 518 21.47 -12.43 -11.85
C PRO A 518 20.53 -13.64 -11.94
N PHE A 519 21.01 -14.78 -11.41
CA PHE A 519 20.37 -16.10 -11.52
C PHE A 519 19.67 -16.54 -10.22
N LEU A 520 19.66 -15.70 -9.18
CA LEU A 520 19.00 -15.96 -7.91
C LEU A 520 17.60 -15.32 -7.85
N PRO A 521 16.55 -16.03 -7.39
CA PRO A 521 15.20 -15.50 -7.25
C PRO A 521 15.02 -14.75 -5.92
N PHE A 522 15.82 -13.70 -5.71
CA PHE A 522 15.71 -12.87 -4.51
C PHE A 522 14.97 -11.57 -4.81
N THR A 523 14.24 -11.08 -3.81
CA THR A 523 13.53 -9.80 -3.87
C THR A 523 13.64 -9.11 -2.52
N THR A 524 13.87 -7.80 -2.53
CA THR A 524 13.83 -6.99 -1.30
C THR A 524 12.62 -6.08 -1.34
N ILE A 525 11.76 -6.15 -0.31
CA ILE A 525 10.44 -5.54 -0.32
C ILE A 525 10.33 -4.56 0.84
N ASN A 526 9.89 -3.34 0.54
CA ASN A 526 9.44 -2.39 1.56
C ASN A 526 8.09 -2.88 2.10
N ALA A 527 8.12 -3.47 3.29
CA ALA A 527 6.96 -4.08 3.94
C ALA A 527 6.34 -3.17 5.00
N THR A 528 6.73 -1.89 5.05
CA THR A 528 6.31 -0.92 6.08
C THR A 528 4.79 -0.83 6.23
N GLU A 529 4.08 -0.75 5.11
CA GLU A 529 2.62 -0.64 5.08
C GLU A 529 1.90 -1.98 5.29
N LEU A 530 2.61 -3.11 5.15
CA LEU A 530 2.05 -4.47 5.26
C LEU A 530 2.27 -5.07 6.66
N ALA A 531 3.28 -4.59 7.38
CA ALA A 531 3.60 -5.03 8.72
C ALA A 531 2.60 -4.50 9.75
N THR A 532 2.47 -5.23 10.86
CA THR A 532 1.67 -4.81 12.02
C THR A 532 2.54 -4.05 13.00
N TRP A 533 2.05 -2.90 13.46
CA TRP A 533 2.77 -1.99 14.35
C TRP A 533 2.08 -1.88 15.70
N LYS A 534 2.84 -1.76 16.79
CA LYS A 534 2.29 -1.65 18.14
C LYS A 534 3.24 -0.91 19.08
N ALA A 535 2.73 0.14 19.71
CA ALA A 535 3.40 0.78 20.84
C ALA A 535 3.47 -0.17 22.06
N SER A 536 4.64 -0.29 22.70
CA SER A 536 4.75 -1.00 23.98
C SER A 536 4.05 -0.24 25.11
N ASN A 537 3.97 1.09 25.01
CA ASN A 537 3.21 1.95 25.92
C ASN A 537 2.44 3.06 25.16
N THR A 538 1.12 2.91 25.07
CA THR A 538 0.23 3.86 24.38
C THR A 538 0.03 5.18 25.10
N THR A 539 0.52 5.32 26.34
CA THR A 539 0.52 6.60 27.06
C THR A 539 1.72 7.48 26.70
N ILE A 540 2.80 6.87 26.20
CA ILE A 540 4.04 7.55 25.78
C ILE A 540 4.04 7.75 24.26
N LEU A 541 3.64 6.73 23.49
CA LEU A 541 3.62 6.78 22.03
C LEU A 541 2.22 6.58 21.46
N SER A 542 1.91 7.34 20.42
CA SER A 542 0.89 6.96 19.45
C SER A 542 1.59 6.29 18.28
N VAL A 543 1.18 5.08 17.93
CA VAL A 543 1.67 4.36 16.75
C VAL A 543 0.47 4.05 15.87
N ASN A 544 0.59 4.40 14.60
CA ASN A 544 -0.43 4.04 13.63
C ASN A 544 -0.27 2.59 13.20
N SER A 545 -1.21 1.76 13.66
CA SER A 545 -1.34 0.35 13.30
C SER A 545 -2.41 0.09 12.25
N ASN A 546 -3.14 1.13 11.82
CA ASN A 546 -4.23 0.97 10.87
C ASN A 546 -3.65 0.76 9.47
N ASN A 547 -4.04 -0.38 8.88
CA ASN A 547 -3.65 -0.91 7.56
C ASN A 547 -4.16 -0.07 6.37
N GLN A 548 -4.26 1.25 6.54
CA GLN A 548 -4.49 2.18 5.44
C GLN A 548 -3.18 2.28 4.67
N LEU A 549 -3.01 1.43 3.66
CA LEU A 549 -1.83 1.40 2.82
C LEU A 549 -1.57 2.79 2.24
N GLY A 550 -0.58 3.48 2.80
CA GLY A 550 -0.16 4.80 2.35
C GLY A 550 0.46 4.73 0.96
N SER A 551 0.14 5.69 0.09
CA SER A 551 0.73 5.77 -1.25
C SER A 551 2.02 6.58 -1.30
N ALA A 552 2.41 7.22 -0.19
CA ALA A 552 3.55 8.12 -0.08
C ALA A 552 4.65 7.52 0.81
N PRO A 553 5.71 6.93 0.23
CA PRO A 553 6.78 6.27 0.99
C PRO A 553 7.55 7.20 1.95
N GLN A 554 7.51 8.52 1.73
CA GLN A 554 8.10 9.52 2.62
C GLN A 554 7.31 9.70 3.92
N GLN A 555 6.02 9.40 3.90
CA GLN A 555 5.11 9.56 5.04
C GLN A 555 4.20 8.34 5.11
N PRO A 556 4.78 7.15 5.36
CA PRO A 556 3.99 5.93 5.43
C PRO A 556 2.95 6.04 6.55
N SER A 557 1.82 5.40 6.34
CA SER A 557 0.77 5.27 7.34
C SER A 557 1.19 4.25 8.40
N GLY A 558 1.64 3.07 7.98
CA GLY A 558 2.21 2.05 8.86
C GLY A 558 3.46 2.54 9.58
N GLY A 559 3.53 2.29 10.88
CA GLY A 559 4.71 2.59 11.70
C GLY A 559 4.92 4.07 12.00
N ARG A 560 3.99 4.95 11.60
CA ARG A 560 4.00 6.36 11.97
C ARG A 560 3.84 6.52 13.48
N THR A 561 4.85 7.08 14.12
CA THR A 561 4.94 7.28 15.58
C THR A 561 4.83 8.76 15.93
N ALA A 562 4.14 9.11 17.02
CA ALA A 562 4.20 10.42 17.65
C ALA A 562 4.39 10.28 19.17
N GLY A 563 5.19 11.15 19.76
CA GLY A 563 5.37 11.22 21.21
C GLY A 563 4.20 11.94 21.89
N LEU A 564 3.52 11.26 22.81
CA LEU A 564 2.38 11.79 23.58
C LEU A 564 2.77 12.29 24.97
N LYS A 565 3.75 11.62 25.60
CA LYS A 565 4.22 11.94 26.94
C LYS A 565 5.69 11.60 27.06
N LYS A 566 6.42 12.31 27.92
CA LYS A 566 7.83 11.99 28.20
C LYS A 566 7.99 10.56 28.71
N GLY A 567 9.05 9.91 28.26
CA GLY A 567 9.44 8.56 28.64
C GLY A 567 9.91 7.72 27.45
N VAL A 568 10.43 6.54 27.77
CA VAL A 568 10.90 5.56 26.78
C VAL A 568 9.80 4.55 26.50
N ALA A 569 9.55 4.30 25.22
CA ALA A 569 8.66 3.24 24.77
C ALA A 569 9.06 2.79 23.38
N ASP A 570 8.55 1.63 22.99
CA ASP A 570 8.97 0.98 21.77
C ASP A 570 7.85 1.01 20.73
N ASN A 571 8.23 1.19 19.47
CA ASN A 571 7.39 0.79 18.36
C ASN A 571 7.82 -0.60 17.89
N ASN A 572 7.00 -1.60 18.22
CA ASN A 572 7.22 -2.97 17.82
C ASN A 572 6.58 -3.22 16.46
N VAL A 573 7.32 -3.87 15.57
CA VAL A 573 6.84 -4.29 14.26
C VAL A 573 6.86 -5.82 14.16
N LYS A 574 5.86 -6.37 13.48
CA LYS A 574 5.83 -7.78 13.13
C LYS A 574 5.23 -8.01 11.75
N ILE A 575 5.70 -9.04 11.06
CA ILE A 575 5.14 -9.51 9.78
C ILE A 575 5.26 -11.03 9.69
N ASN A 576 4.29 -11.68 9.04
CA ASN A 576 4.41 -13.10 8.72
C ASN A 576 5.41 -13.31 7.59
N MET A 577 6.21 -14.37 7.67
CA MET A 577 7.34 -14.56 6.76
C MET A 577 6.94 -15.16 5.40
N SER A 578 5.72 -15.68 5.23
CA SER A 578 5.22 -16.23 3.96
C SER A 578 4.45 -15.20 3.12
N ASN A 579 3.84 -15.68 2.02
CA ASN A 579 2.89 -14.92 1.20
C ASN A 579 1.85 -14.15 2.05
N PHE A 580 1.39 -14.75 3.16
CA PHE A 580 0.32 -14.17 3.97
C PHE A 580 0.71 -12.81 4.57
N GLY A 581 1.99 -12.62 4.91
CA GLY A 581 2.49 -11.36 5.44
C GLY A 581 2.51 -10.23 4.41
N LEU A 582 2.54 -10.56 3.12
CA LEU A 582 2.55 -9.59 2.03
C LEU A 582 1.16 -9.31 1.45
N ALA A 583 0.19 -10.21 1.64
CA ALA A 583 -1.16 -10.02 1.14
C ALA A 583 -1.98 -9.10 2.07
N ALA A 584 -2.28 -7.89 1.61
CA ALA A 584 -3.21 -7.00 2.29
C ALA A 584 -4.65 -7.44 2.02
N SER A 585 -5.53 -7.27 3.01
CA SER A 585 -6.97 -7.51 2.84
C SER A 585 -7.76 -6.62 3.80
N SER A 586 -8.89 -6.11 3.33
CA SER A 586 -9.88 -5.43 4.18
C SER A 586 -11.01 -6.36 4.62
N ASP A 587 -10.97 -7.66 4.31
CA ASP A 587 -11.93 -8.63 4.83
C ASP A 587 -11.72 -8.78 6.36
N PRO A 588 -12.74 -8.51 7.18
CA PRO A 588 -12.64 -8.63 8.63
C PRO A 588 -12.17 -10.00 9.13
N LYS A 589 -12.40 -11.08 8.36
CA LYS A 589 -11.91 -12.41 8.71
C LYS A 589 -10.38 -12.49 8.70
N PHE A 590 -9.71 -11.75 7.82
CA PHE A 590 -8.25 -11.76 7.68
C PHE A 590 -7.53 -10.73 8.55
N LEU A 591 -8.21 -9.66 8.99
CA LEU A 591 -7.59 -8.53 9.70
C LEU A 591 -6.89 -8.91 11.02
N ASN A 592 -7.30 -10.00 11.67
CA ASN A 592 -6.74 -10.45 12.95
C ASN A 592 -6.05 -11.82 12.85
N GLN A 593 -5.87 -12.37 11.65
CA GLN A 593 -5.22 -13.68 11.52
C GLN A 593 -3.70 -13.56 11.58
N LEU A 594 -3.10 -14.57 12.19
CA LEU A 594 -1.65 -14.72 12.25
C LEU A 594 -1.10 -15.53 11.07
N GLY A 595 -1.93 -16.09 10.20
CA GLY A 595 -1.51 -16.87 9.03
C GLY A 595 -2.68 -17.55 8.35
N VAL A 596 -2.42 -18.29 7.27
CA VAL A 596 -3.37 -19.23 6.65
C VAL A 596 -3.03 -20.69 6.94
N ASP A 597 -1.85 -20.97 7.48
CA ASP A 597 -1.48 -22.30 7.99
C ASP A 597 -0.72 -22.25 9.33
N ASP A 598 -0.35 -23.41 9.88
CA ASP A 598 0.34 -23.54 11.16
C ASP A 598 1.80 -23.02 11.15
N VAL A 599 2.50 -23.14 10.02
CA VAL A 599 3.89 -22.71 9.86
C VAL A 599 3.95 -21.19 9.67
N ASP A 600 3.02 -20.64 8.89
CA ASP A 600 2.80 -19.20 8.72
C ASP A 600 2.54 -18.50 10.06
N VAL A 601 1.70 -19.12 10.90
CA VAL A 601 1.39 -18.59 12.23
C VAL A 601 2.62 -18.59 13.14
N ALA A 602 3.49 -19.59 12.99
CA ALA A 602 4.69 -19.75 13.80
C ALA A 602 5.89 -18.93 13.31
N ALA A 603 5.97 -18.62 12.01
CA ALA A 603 7.09 -17.93 11.38
C ALA A 603 6.83 -16.42 11.21
N GLN A 604 7.23 -15.65 12.22
CA GLN A 604 7.08 -14.19 12.25
C GLN A 604 8.44 -13.49 12.27
N GLY A 605 8.61 -12.53 11.37
CA GLY A 605 9.69 -11.54 11.48
C GLY A 605 9.25 -10.45 12.44
N THR A 606 10.11 -10.11 13.40
CA THR A 606 9.84 -9.07 14.39
C THR A 606 11.05 -8.18 14.54
N ASP A 607 10.79 -6.90 14.78
CA ASP A 607 11.84 -5.95 15.12
C ASP A 607 11.22 -4.81 15.95
N THR A 608 12.06 -3.99 16.57
CA THR A 608 11.64 -2.98 17.52
C THR A 608 12.54 -1.75 17.42
N GLN A 609 11.93 -0.58 17.34
CA GLN A 609 12.64 0.69 17.53
C GLN A 609 12.26 1.28 18.89
N VAL A 610 13.26 1.55 19.70
CA VAL A 610 13.11 2.34 20.92
C VAL A 610 12.93 3.79 20.55
N PHE A 611 11.92 4.44 21.12
CA PHE A 611 11.75 5.89 21.06
C PHE A 611 11.96 6.46 22.45
N ASP A 612 12.73 7.54 22.48
CA ASP A 612 12.87 8.35 23.67
C ASP A 612 12.12 9.67 23.50
N VAL A 613 10.95 9.76 24.13
CA VAL A 613 10.19 11.00 24.13
C VAL A 613 10.70 11.86 25.28
N GLY A 614 11.48 12.87 24.97
CA GLY A 614 12.13 13.73 25.96
C GLY A 614 13.58 13.37 26.29
N GLY A 615 14.15 12.30 25.70
CA GLY A 615 15.60 12.01 25.58
C GLY A 615 16.30 11.27 26.75
N THR A 616 17.42 10.58 26.42
CA THR A 616 18.36 9.87 27.34
C THR A 616 19.77 10.47 27.41
N ASN A 617 20.01 11.66 26.83
CA ASN A 617 20.57 12.71 27.70
C ASN A 617 19.47 13.04 28.68
N ALA A 618 19.26 12.15 29.66
CA ALA A 618 18.23 12.33 30.65
C ALA A 618 18.38 13.76 31.15
N PRO A 619 17.32 14.59 31.22
CA PRO A 619 17.32 15.43 32.38
C PRO A 619 17.33 14.41 33.55
N PRO A 620 18.34 14.44 34.41
CA PRO A 620 18.54 13.47 35.47
C PRO A 620 17.25 13.43 36.26
N SER A 621 16.45 12.36 36.15
CA SER A 621 15.19 12.21 36.90
C SER A 621 14.35 13.51 36.92
N SER A 622 13.56 13.78 35.89
CA SER A 622 12.88 15.10 35.73
C SER A 622 13.87 16.21 35.39
N GLY A 623 13.50 17.10 34.46
CA GLY A 623 14.07 18.43 34.56
C GLY A 623 13.50 18.95 35.86
N ASP A 624 14.39 19.19 36.81
CA ASP A 624 14.08 19.41 38.20
C ASP A 624 12.78 20.20 38.38
N GLU A 625 11.86 19.66 39.18
CA GLU A 625 10.60 20.35 39.46
C GLU A 625 10.78 21.31 40.63
N PHE A 626 10.06 22.43 40.59
CA PHE A 626 9.76 23.21 41.79
C PHE A 626 8.26 23.42 41.87
N SER A 627 7.77 23.69 43.08
CA SER A 627 6.34 23.88 43.32
C SER A 627 6.01 25.34 43.58
N VAL A 628 4.86 25.80 43.10
CA VAL A 628 4.28 27.11 43.43
C VAL A 628 3.01 26.88 44.24
N ASN A 629 3.03 27.33 45.49
CA ASN A 629 1.88 27.34 46.37
C ASN A 629 1.29 28.74 46.41
N ILE A 630 -0.01 28.86 46.15
CA ILE A 630 -0.73 30.13 46.14
C ILE A 630 -1.67 30.19 47.35
N ALA A 631 -1.43 31.17 48.21
CA ALA A 631 -2.23 31.43 49.41
C ALA A 631 -3.03 32.73 49.27
N GLY A 632 -4.21 32.77 49.91
CA GLY A 632 -5.03 33.98 50.02
C GLY A 632 -6.21 34.08 49.04
N VAL A 633 -6.35 33.13 48.11
CA VAL A 633 -7.54 32.95 47.26
C VAL A 633 -8.10 31.54 47.47
N THR A 634 -9.40 31.44 47.74
CA THR A 634 -10.04 30.18 48.18
C THR A 634 -10.79 29.43 47.09
N THR A 635 -11.07 30.06 45.94
CA THR A 635 -12.02 29.53 44.93
C THR A 635 -11.60 29.71 43.47
N GLN A 636 -10.42 30.29 43.19
CA GLN A 636 -9.94 30.50 41.82
C GLN A 636 -8.58 29.84 41.56
N ASP A 637 -8.38 29.43 40.33
CA ASP A 637 -7.16 28.84 39.77
C ASP A 637 -6.45 29.89 38.91
N PRO A 638 -5.48 30.65 39.45
CA PRO A 638 -4.74 31.62 38.65
C PRO A 638 -3.73 30.90 37.73
N ASP A 639 -3.57 31.41 36.52
CA ASP A 639 -2.61 30.83 35.57
C ASP A 639 -1.19 31.13 36.03
N THR A 640 -0.37 30.08 36.10
CA THR A 640 0.98 30.14 36.63
C THR A 640 1.98 29.62 35.58
N PHE A 641 2.95 30.46 35.23
CA PHE A 641 4.01 30.13 34.27
C PHE A 641 5.39 30.32 34.90
N TYR A 642 6.41 29.68 34.34
CA TYR A 642 7.79 29.82 34.78
C TYR A 642 8.73 30.21 33.63
N THR A 643 9.89 30.76 34.01
CA THR A 643 11.06 30.91 33.16
C THR A 643 12.30 30.61 34.01
N VAL A 644 13.07 29.58 33.68
CA VAL A 644 14.32 29.24 34.37
C VAL A 644 15.49 29.25 33.40
N ALA A 645 16.70 29.47 33.92
CA ALA A 645 17.93 29.59 33.13
C ALA A 645 17.89 30.60 31.96
N GLY A 646 16.94 31.55 31.99
CA GLY A 646 16.78 32.62 31.01
C GLY A 646 16.09 32.22 29.69
N THR A 647 15.90 30.93 29.42
CA THR A 647 15.36 30.45 28.13
C THR A 647 14.29 29.36 28.24
N ASP A 648 14.23 28.60 29.34
CA ASP A 648 13.26 27.52 29.51
C ASP A 648 11.98 28.07 30.15
N THR A 649 10.91 28.09 29.36
CA THR A 649 9.61 28.65 29.74
C THR A 649 8.52 27.60 29.64
N GLY A 650 7.60 27.56 30.59
CA GLY A 650 6.46 26.65 30.55
C GLY A 650 5.33 27.04 31.49
N GLU A 651 4.21 26.34 31.37
CA GLU A 651 3.07 26.45 32.28
C GLU A 651 3.26 25.49 33.46
N CYS A 652 2.93 25.94 34.67
CA CYS A 652 2.89 25.09 35.86
C CYS A 652 1.49 24.48 35.99
N LEU A 653 1.42 23.18 36.27
CA LEU A 653 0.16 22.43 36.29
C LEU A 653 -0.11 21.84 37.66
N ARG A 654 -1.38 21.74 38.06
CA ARG A 654 -1.82 21.06 39.30
C ARG A 654 -2.93 20.06 39.04
N ALA A 655 -2.98 19.01 39.86
CA ALA A 655 -3.99 17.94 39.72
C ALA A 655 -5.33 18.30 40.39
N SER A 656 -5.29 19.16 41.41
CA SER A 656 -6.45 19.59 42.19
C SER A 656 -6.29 21.05 42.64
N PRO A 657 -7.38 21.81 42.86
CA PRO A 657 -7.30 23.20 43.34
C PRO A 657 -6.59 23.40 44.70
N VAL A 658 -6.45 22.33 45.48
CA VAL A 658 -5.75 22.33 46.78
C VAL A 658 -4.28 21.91 46.68
N ASP A 659 -3.87 21.39 45.53
CA ASP A 659 -2.48 20.98 45.29
C ASP A 659 -1.64 22.19 44.87
N PRO A 660 -0.36 22.24 45.26
CA PRO A 660 0.60 23.18 44.68
C PRO A 660 0.71 22.98 43.16
N PHE A 661 0.95 24.06 42.42
CA PHE A 661 1.33 23.97 41.02
C PHE A 661 2.70 23.35 40.89
N ARG A 662 2.83 22.39 40.00
CA ARG A 662 4.10 21.74 39.64
C ARG A 662 4.64 22.39 38.38
N CYS A 663 5.81 23.02 38.51
CA CYS A 663 6.55 23.61 37.40
C CYS A 663 7.65 22.63 36.99
N ALA A 664 7.35 21.74 36.04
CA ALA A 664 8.33 20.80 35.51
C ALA A 664 9.20 21.52 34.48
N THR A 665 10.51 21.51 34.67
CA THR A 665 11.44 22.22 33.79
C THR A 665 12.06 21.28 32.75
N ASN A 666 12.74 21.84 31.76
CA ASN A 666 13.63 21.12 30.85
C ASN A 666 15.10 21.48 31.11
N THR A 667 15.38 22.22 32.19
CA THR A 667 16.73 22.63 32.59
C THR A 667 17.16 21.94 33.87
N ASP A 668 18.27 21.23 33.81
CA ASP A 668 18.85 20.56 34.98
C ASP A 668 19.62 21.54 35.84
N ALA A 669 19.48 21.45 37.16
CA ALA A 669 20.22 22.28 38.10
C ALA A 669 20.18 23.78 37.75
N PHE A 670 18.99 24.38 37.77
CA PHE A 670 18.84 25.82 37.70
C PHE A 670 19.16 26.49 39.06
N SER A 671 19.65 27.73 39.00
CA SER A 671 19.86 28.59 40.16
C SER A 671 19.32 29.99 39.85
N GLY A 672 17.99 30.10 39.89
CA GLY A 672 17.27 31.32 39.55
C GLY A 672 16.38 31.22 38.34
N GLY A 673 15.47 32.18 38.26
CA GLY A 673 14.38 32.21 37.29
C GLY A 673 13.25 33.11 37.75
N SER A 674 12.11 33.05 37.07
CA SER A 674 10.92 33.81 37.41
C SER A 674 9.66 32.97 37.35
N VAL A 675 8.71 33.28 38.23
CA VAL A 675 7.33 32.78 38.18
C VAL A 675 6.43 33.94 37.77
N VAL A 676 5.59 33.71 36.76
CA VAL A 676 4.58 34.68 36.29
C VAL A 676 3.21 34.17 36.68
N ILE A 677 2.42 35.02 37.31
CA ILE A 677 1.08 34.71 37.80
C ILE A 677 0.13 35.68 37.13
N SER A 678 -1.00 35.19 36.65
CA SER A 678 -2.05 36.00 36.02
C SER A 678 -3.42 35.44 36.37
N ASN A 679 -4.48 36.13 35.94
CA ASN A 679 -5.86 35.71 36.19
C ASN A 679 -6.22 35.54 37.69
N TYR A 680 -5.59 36.32 38.55
CA TYR A 680 -5.87 36.38 39.99
C TYR A 680 -7.03 37.33 40.34
N TRP A 681 -8.15 37.25 39.62
CA TRP A 681 -9.30 38.14 39.80
C TRP A 681 -10.62 37.38 39.85
N ILE A 682 -11.53 37.70 40.75
CA ILE A 682 -12.82 37.00 40.84
C ILE A 682 -13.95 37.92 40.36
N GLU A 683 -14.79 37.45 39.45
CA GLU A 683 -16.07 38.10 39.15
C GLU A 683 -17.21 37.33 39.82
N GLN A 684 -17.92 38.00 40.73
CA GLN A 684 -19.09 37.43 41.40
C GLN A 684 -20.35 38.24 41.09
N SER A 685 -21.49 37.54 40.99
CA SER A 685 -22.79 38.19 40.85
C SER A 685 -23.37 38.53 42.23
N ILE A 686 -23.36 39.80 42.60
CA ILE A 686 -23.92 40.28 43.87
C ILE A 686 -25.31 40.83 43.62
N THR A 687 -26.31 40.30 44.33
CA THR A 687 -27.67 40.88 44.26
C THR A 687 -27.69 42.23 44.98
N GLN A 688 -27.94 43.30 44.23
CA GLN A 688 -28.03 44.66 44.74
C GLN A 688 -29.39 45.27 44.39
N SER A 689 -29.94 46.06 45.30
CA SER A 689 -31.10 46.89 45.02
C SER A 689 -30.64 48.17 44.33
N LYS A 690 -30.87 48.30 43.02
CA LYS A 690 -30.47 49.47 42.23
C LYS A 690 -31.68 50.20 41.67
N VAL A 691 -31.61 51.52 41.72
CA VAL A 691 -32.52 52.38 40.94
C VAL A 691 -31.99 52.40 39.51
N MET A 692 -32.79 51.94 38.57
CA MET A 692 -32.40 51.86 37.16
C MET A 692 -33.56 52.23 36.24
N THR A 693 -33.21 52.79 35.08
CA THR A 693 -34.14 53.08 34.00
C THR A 693 -33.96 52.04 32.91
N CYS A 694 -34.96 51.20 32.70
CA CYS A 694 -34.97 50.15 31.67
C CYS A 694 -36.08 50.44 30.66
N GLY A 695 -35.68 50.88 29.46
CA GLY A 695 -36.62 51.45 28.49
C GLY A 695 -37.32 52.69 29.06
N ASN A 696 -38.66 52.67 29.09
CA ASN A 696 -39.49 53.81 29.52
C ASN A 696 -39.88 53.77 31.02
N LYS A 697 -39.25 52.91 31.83
CA LYS A 697 -39.59 52.76 33.25
C LYS A 697 -38.37 52.96 34.13
N THR A 698 -38.54 53.72 35.21
CA THR A 698 -37.56 53.91 36.27
C THR A 698 -38.10 53.32 37.57
N GLY A 699 -37.32 52.51 38.26
CA GLY A 699 -37.72 51.89 39.52
C GLY A 699 -36.53 51.24 40.25
N THR A 700 -36.79 50.76 41.46
CA THR A 700 -35.81 50.00 42.25
C THR A 700 -35.97 48.51 41.97
N PHE A 701 -34.90 47.87 41.51
CA PHE A 701 -34.89 46.44 41.18
C PHE A 701 -33.75 45.73 41.92
N ASN A 702 -34.02 44.51 42.38
CA ASN A 702 -32.98 43.63 42.89
C ASN A 702 -32.36 42.90 41.70
N VAL A 703 -31.14 43.28 41.33
CA VAL A 703 -30.43 42.75 40.16
C VAL A 703 -29.11 42.13 40.57
N ALA A 704 -28.75 41.03 39.92
CA ALA A 704 -27.42 40.43 40.03
C ALA A 704 -26.42 41.32 39.27
N VAL A 705 -25.55 42.01 40.02
CA VAL A 705 -24.51 42.89 39.49
C VAL A 705 -23.18 42.13 39.45
N PRO A 706 -22.59 41.88 38.27
CA PRO A 706 -21.21 41.41 38.18
C PRO A 706 -20.30 42.38 38.92
N THR A 707 -19.55 41.87 39.87
CA THR A 707 -18.66 42.66 40.73
C THR A 707 -17.28 42.04 40.68
N PHE A 708 -16.30 42.85 40.31
CA PHE A 708 -14.92 42.44 40.12
C PHE A 708 -14.11 42.65 41.40
N TYR A 709 -13.51 41.57 41.86
CA TYR A 709 -12.58 41.53 42.97
C TYR A 709 -11.19 41.38 42.37
N ASN A 710 -10.44 42.48 42.29
CA ASN A 710 -9.03 42.41 41.91
C ASN A 710 -8.22 41.89 43.09
N TYR A 711 -7.19 41.13 42.80
CA TYR A 711 -6.21 40.75 43.80
C TYR A 711 -4.82 41.17 43.35
N GLU A 712 -3.94 41.39 44.30
CA GLU A 712 -2.54 41.69 44.07
C GLU A 712 -1.67 40.62 44.73
N VAL A 713 -0.52 40.34 44.12
CA VAL A 713 0.52 39.49 44.71
C VAL A 713 1.33 40.34 45.68
N VAL A 714 1.23 40.10 46.98
CA VAL A 714 1.94 40.91 48.00
C VAL A 714 3.31 40.36 48.37
N SER A 715 3.52 39.07 48.17
CA SER A 715 4.82 38.45 48.40
C SER A 715 4.96 37.18 47.59
N ALA A 716 6.19 36.89 47.22
CA ALA A 716 6.61 35.62 46.65
C ALA A 716 7.95 35.25 47.29
N LYS A 717 8.02 34.07 47.92
CA LYS A 717 9.17 33.65 48.73
C LYS A 717 9.48 32.17 48.59
N ILE A 718 10.74 31.80 48.80
CA ILE A 718 11.21 30.41 48.94
C ILE A 718 11.74 30.24 50.36
N GLY A 719 11.00 29.52 51.20
CA GLY A 719 11.29 29.46 52.64
C GLY A 719 11.23 30.86 53.29
N ILE A 720 12.40 31.37 53.72
CA ILE A 720 12.57 32.72 54.29
C ILE A 720 13.11 33.75 53.29
N ALA A 721 13.52 33.31 52.09
CA ALA A 721 14.09 34.19 51.07
C ALA A 721 12.98 34.85 50.24
N ASN A 722 13.01 36.17 50.13
CA ASN A 722 12.09 36.92 49.26
C ASN A 722 12.56 36.88 47.80
N ALA A 723 11.63 37.02 46.86
CA ALA A 723 11.97 37.28 45.46
C ALA A 723 12.92 38.49 45.35
N LEU A 724 13.96 38.37 44.53
CA LEU A 724 14.92 39.45 44.25
C LEU A 724 14.22 40.66 43.62
N THR A 725 13.22 40.39 42.79
CA THR A 725 12.40 41.43 42.18
C THR A 725 10.97 40.92 42.10
N LEU A 726 10.04 41.69 42.64
CA LEU A 726 8.62 41.49 42.43
C LEU A 726 8.15 42.60 41.50
N SER A 727 8.10 42.31 40.21
CA SER A 727 7.52 43.21 39.22
C SER A 727 6.01 43.04 39.27
N LEU A 728 5.40 43.76 40.21
CA LEU A 728 3.98 44.02 40.17
C LEU A 728 3.72 44.71 38.83
N GLY A 729 2.92 44.09 37.95
CA GLY A 729 2.34 44.86 36.85
C GLY A 729 1.73 46.12 37.44
N THR A 730 1.78 47.25 36.74
CA THR A 730 1.09 48.44 37.23
C THR A 730 -0.37 48.04 37.49
N PRO A 731 -0.86 48.08 38.74
CA PRO A 731 -2.21 47.59 39.02
C PRO A 731 -3.16 48.40 38.17
N ASN A 732 -3.74 47.74 37.18
CA ASN A 732 -4.59 48.38 36.19
C ASN A 732 -6.05 47.99 36.41
N GLY A 733 -6.32 47.08 37.35
CA GLY A 733 -7.66 46.60 37.68
C GLY A 733 -8.31 45.91 36.50
N LYS A 734 -7.51 45.24 35.65
CA LYS A 734 -7.96 44.57 34.43
C LYS A 734 -7.76 43.07 34.52
N ILE A 735 -8.54 42.33 33.74
CA ILE A 735 -8.40 40.87 33.64
C ILE A 735 -7.05 40.41 33.07
N THR A 736 -6.32 41.30 32.39
CA THR A 736 -5.01 41.03 31.78
C THR A 736 -3.83 41.30 32.71
N GLU A 737 -4.10 41.63 33.98
CA GLU A 737 -3.05 41.90 34.96
C GLU A 737 -2.21 40.63 35.22
N LYS A 738 -0.89 40.84 35.33
CA LYS A 738 0.08 39.78 35.61
C LYS A 738 1.20 40.30 36.49
N THR A 739 1.71 39.43 37.34
CA THR A 739 2.85 39.71 38.23
C THR A 739 3.98 38.74 37.96
N THR A 740 5.19 39.26 37.85
CA THR A 740 6.41 38.45 37.71
C THR A 740 7.22 38.52 39.00
N ALA A 741 7.49 37.38 39.62
CA ALA A 741 8.39 37.22 40.74
C ALA A 741 9.70 36.58 40.28
N THR A 742 10.81 37.28 40.40
CA THR A 742 12.15 36.82 39.99
C THR A 742 12.95 36.40 41.21
N PHE A 743 13.58 35.23 41.13
CA PHE A 743 14.37 34.61 42.19
C PHE A 743 15.83 34.44 41.74
N GLY A 744 16.73 34.52 42.71
CA GLY A 744 18.15 34.29 42.52
C GLY A 744 18.51 32.81 42.75
N PRO A 745 19.69 32.52 43.30
CA PRO A 745 20.18 31.15 43.45
C PRO A 745 19.36 30.29 44.42
N GLU A 746 18.34 30.85 45.08
CA GLU A 746 17.42 30.14 45.97
C GLU A 746 16.35 29.34 45.21
N LEU A 747 16.06 29.72 43.96
CA LEU A 747 15.19 28.93 43.10
C LEU A 747 16.02 27.81 42.50
N ILE A 748 15.91 26.64 43.14
CA ILE A 748 16.63 25.42 42.84
C ILE A 748 15.63 24.26 42.66
N PRO A 749 16.11 23.12 42.15
CA PRO A 749 15.37 21.87 42.18
C PRO A 749 14.71 21.56 43.54
N GLY A 750 13.43 21.20 43.52
CA GLY A 750 12.62 20.88 44.71
C GLY A 750 12.19 22.10 45.54
N ALA A 751 12.52 23.33 45.14
CA ALA A 751 12.10 24.52 45.85
C ALA A 751 10.57 24.65 45.89
N VAL A 752 10.06 25.29 46.95
CA VAL A 752 8.64 25.63 47.08
C VAL A 752 8.51 27.15 47.14
N VAL A 753 8.03 27.74 46.06
CA VAL A 753 7.67 29.14 45.98
C VAL A 753 6.30 29.32 46.62
N THR A 754 6.23 30.09 47.69
CA THR A 754 4.95 30.50 48.29
C THR A 754 4.61 31.91 47.83
N VAL A 755 3.50 32.02 47.11
CA VAL A 755 2.92 33.28 46.64
C VAL A 755 1.76 33.61 47.55
N THR A 756 1.77 34.80 48.14
CA THR A 756 0.64 35.30 48.90
C THR A 756 -0.06 36.37 48.08
N ILE A 757 -1.36 36.16 47.88
CA ILE A 757 -2.24 37.05 47.16
C ILE A 757 -3.22 37.65 48.17
N GLN A 758 -3.53 38.94 48.03
CA GLN A 758 -4.57 39.59 48.82
C GLN A 758 -5.49 40.41 47.93
N GLN A 759 -6.71 40.65 48.39
CA GLN A 759 -7.65 41.48 47.63
C GLN A 759 -7.11 42.91 47.56
N GLU A 760 -7.02 43.44 46.34
CA GLU A 760 -6.60 44.82 46.10
C GLU A 760 -7.83 45.74 46.13
N GLY A 761 -7.79 46.74 47.01
CA GLY A 761 -8.83 47.76 47.09
C GLY A 761 -10.24 47.21 47.35
N SER A 762 -11.24 48.02 46.99
CA SER A 762 -12.66 47.64 47.10
C SER A 762 -13.15 46.98 45.81
N PRO A 763 -14.08 46.02 45.88
CA PRO A 763 -14.65 45.39 44.70
C PRO A 763 -15.32 46.42 43.78
N VAL A 764 -15.09 46.29 42.48
CA VAL A 764 -15.61 47.21 41.46
C VAL A 764 -16.90 46.63 40.87
N PRO A 765 -18.07 47.23 41.12
CA PRO A 765 -19.32 46.75 40.52
C PRO A 765 -19.40 47.18 39.05
N ALA A 766 -20.01 46.33 38.22
CA ALA A 766 -20.31 46.69 36.85
C ALA A 766 -21.34 47.85 36.82
N THR A 767 -21.24 48.65 35.77
CA THR A 767 -22.20 49.73 35.51
C THR A 767 -23.23 49.23 34.51
N LEU A 768 -24.48 49.65 34.67
CA LEU A 768 -25.55 49.24 33.77
C LEU A 768 -25.29 49.81 32.37
N ALA A 769 -25.19 48.94 31.37
CA ALA A 769 -25.09 49.36 29.97
C ALA A 769 -26.48 49.58 29.38
N SER A 770 -27.32 48.55 29.47
CA SER A 770 -28.68 48.56 28.95
C SER A 770 -29.55 47.57 29.72
N CYS A 771 -30.87 47.73 29.68
CA CYS A 771 -31.82 46.74 30.18
C CYS A 771 -33.19 46.88 29.53
N LYS A 772 -33.90 45.76 29.42
CA LYS A 772 -35.26 45.66 28.90
C LYS A 772 -36.20 45.06 29.94
N ILE A 773 -37.46 45.48 29.89
CA ILE A 773 -38.53 44.97 30.75
C ILE A 773 -39.60 44.34 29.86
N THR A 774 -40.11 43.19 30.27
CA THR A 774 -41.32 42.58 29.72
C THR A 774 -42.49 42.67 30.70
N GLY A 775 -43.67 43.04 30.20
CA GLY A 775 -44.92 43.03 30.97
C GLY A 775 -45.37 44.39 31.55
N ASN A 776 -46.68 44.50 31.78
CA ASN A 776 -47.34 45.68 32.36
C ASN A 776 -47.69 45.43 33.83
N ASN A 777 -46.76 45.85 34.70
CA ASN A 777 -46.85 46.04 36.16
C ASN A 777 -47.00 44.79 37.06
N PRO A 778 -46.03 44.52 37.97
CA PRO A 778 -44.65 45.03 37.98
C PRO A 778 -43.87 44.27 36.90
N GLY A 779 -43.38 44.96 35.87
CA GLY A 779 -42.69 44.31 34.76
C GLY A 779 -41.40 43.62 35.23
N THR A 780 -41.12 42.42 34.70
CA THR A 780 -39.90 41.67 35.00
C THR A 780 -38.78 42.12 34.06
N ILE A 781 -37.56 42.26 34.59
CA ILE A 781 -36.38 42.50 33.74
C ILE A 781 -36.19 41.26 32.86
N SER A 782 -36.27 41.44 31.56
CA SER A 782 -36.11 40.36 30.58
C SER A 782 -34.68 40.23 30.08
N GLU A 783 -33.94 41.34 30.09
CA GLU A 783 -32.57 41.42 29.57
C GLU A 783 -31.83 42.54 30.32
N ILE A 784 -30.59 42.27 30.70
CA ILE A 784 -29.71 43.23 31.37
C ILE A 784 -28.29 43.07 30.82
N GLU A 785 -27.72 44.17 30.37
CA GLU A 785 -26.33 44.25 29.92
C GLU A 785 -25.53 45.13 30.86
N TRP A 786 -24.32 44.68 31.16
CA TRP A 786 -23.41 45.33 32.10
C TRP A 786 -22.16 45.79 31.37
N THR A 787 -21.78 47.04 31.57
CA THR A 787 -20.46 47.56 31.20
C THR A 787 -19.47 47.15 32.27
N ARG A 788 -18.50 46.31 31.87
CA ARG A 788 -17.46 45.74 32.75
C ARG A 788 -16.11 46.42 32.48
N PRO A 789 -15.77 47.49 33.23
CA PRO A 789 -14.56 48.29 32.97
C PRO A 789 -13.26 47.47 33.02
N TRP A 790 -13.24 46.35 33.75
CA TRP A 790 -12.10 45.43 33.86
C TRP A 790 -11.85 44.56 32.63
N THR A 791 -12.80 44.46 31.69
CA THR A 791 -12.69 43.61 30.47
C THR A 791 -12.19 44.34 29.23
N GLN A 792 -12.11 45.67 29.28
CA GLN A 792 -11.56 46.46 28.18
C GLN A 792 -10.03 46.43 28.23
N PRO A 793 -9.34 46.21 27.09
CA PRO A 793 -7.89 46.11 27.01
C PRO A 793 -7.17 47.36 27.52
#